data_AF-A0A971MZH5-F1
#
_entry.id   AF-A0A971MZH5-F1
#
_cell.length_a   1.000
_cell.length_b   1.000
_cell.length_c   1.000
_cell.angle_alpha   90.00
_cell.angle_beta   90.00
_cell.angle_gamma   90.00
#
_symmetry.space_group_name_H-M   'P 1'
#
loop_
_entity.id
_entity.type
_entity.pdbx_description
1 polymer ?
#
loop_
_entity_poly.entity_id
_entity_poly.type
_entity_poly.pdbx_seq_one_letter_code
_entity_poly.pdbx_strand_id
1 'polypeptide(L)'
;MEYEKLGQFYLGTVAEDRDGDGRPDFMLFDSRELRTHAICVGMTGSGKTGLGIAMLEEAAMDGIPAIIVDPKGDMGNLLLSFPGLTAEEFRPWVQESEAKARGITADELAEEKADAWRTGLTASAQTGDRIRVMRERSDFALYTPGGLFGRPLSVEGLFNAPSEQDMEIVNDMVVSASSSVLHLIGIEADPIKSREHVFLSEIIRQRWSEGKAVDLPHLIQAVQNPPIKTIGVMDIESFFPEKNRFDLALQLNSILASPSFASFLQGEPLNIDNLLYTAEGKPRLSILSLAHLSDAERMFFLTLLLNQMIAWMRSKQGTDSLRALFYMDEIFGYFPPVANPPSKLPLLTLLKQARAYGLGMVLATQNPADLDYKGLSNIGSWFIGRLSTERDRSRLLEGMVDTAHVGLERGSLSETIANLEKREFLLRRPAEKEPTLFTTRFCMSYLAGPLTREQTALLARQALPAAPVPPSVGVAVPETTAVPVQAATVLTQDLPVQEVEVQNGEITQAPIGAAGIPVHYLYGNSFAGEKYTPALLAYLSIHYDNEKHSISEDRELLRLTPVREGLLTVDWNESKLFEPDEIDSEDQPPANARYASLPADARKKTSYTQWQKQAVDHAYRTDTLAYYTHQELKMFSEPGETERDFVARVQLAARENRDAALDKVRDQYDKKYKTLEGKIIKAEEKIDRETEQSKDAKRQTAISFGSAVLGAFLGKSLVTQSSVGRAGTAAKSASRSKRQAEDIVRAEDALKRLTDEKTALDAEMEQALSDMAAVYDNVADNVKTVLIKPLKRDIAVKAFALVWVPESMFN
;
A
#
# COMPACT_ATOMS: atom_id res chain seq x y z
N MET A 1 19.57 -16.38 -19.79
CA MET A 1 18.84 -15.12 -19.56
C MET A 1 18.10 -15.24 -18.24
N GLU A 2 18.40 -14.32 -17.34
CA GLU A 2 17.79 -14.21 -16.02
C GLU A 2 16.81 -13.03 -16.04
N TYR A 3 15.55 -13.26 -15.70
CA TYR A 3 14.52 -12.21 -15.65
C TYR A 3 14.41 -11.58 -14.25
N GLU A 4 14.97 -12.21 -13.22
CA GLU A 4 15.06 -11.69 -11.86
C GLU A 4 16.14 -10.60 -11.81
N LYS A 5 15.78 -9.41 -12.32
CA LYS A 5 16.64 -8.23 -12.34
C LYS A 5 16.17 -7.24 -11.29
N LEU A 6 17.12 -6.74 -10.51
CA LEU A 6 16.85 -5.87 -9.37
C LEU A 6 16.09 -4.60 -9.79
N GLY A 7 14.92 -4.36 -9.17
CA GLY A 7 14.07 -3.20 -9.45
C GLY A 7 13.32 -3.26 -10.78
N GLN A 8 13.31 -4.41 -11.46
CA GLN A 8 12.59 -4.63 -12.71
C GLN A 8 11.46 -5.64 -12.53
N PHE A 9 10.29 -5.31 -13.04
CA PHE A 9 9.12 -6.16 -13.05
C PHE A 9 9.12 -7.02 -14.31
N TYR A 10 9.10 -8.34 -14.14
CA TYR A 10 8.93 -9.27 -15.23
C TYR A 10 7.45 -9.31 -15.66
N LEU A 11 7.12 -8.68 -16.78
CA LEU A 11 5.72 -8.56 -17.24
C LEU A 11 5.36 -9.52 -18.37
N GLY A 12 6.34 -10.15 -19.03
CA GLY A 12 6.07 -10.99 -20.20
C GLY A 12 7.23 -11.10 -21.17
N THR A 13 6.94 -11.23 -22.46
CA THR A 13 7.95 -11.37 -23.51
C THR A 13 7.70 -10.39 -24.64
N VAL A 14 8.77 -9.80 -25.18
CA VAL A 14 8.72 -8.88 -26.32
C VAL A 14 8.70 -9.69 -27.62
N ALA A 15 7.87 -9.30 -28.58
CA ALA A 15 7.63 -10.09 -29.79
C ALA A 15 8.76 -10.00 -30.84
N GLU A 16 9.47 -8.88 -30.88
CA GLU A 16 10.41 -8.52 -31.96
C GLU A 16 11.84 -8.99 -31.70
N ASP A 17 12.26 -9.06 -30.44
CA ASP A 17 13.61 -9.41 -30.04
C ASP A 17 13.68 -10.90 -29.69
N ARG A 18 14.52 -11.64 -30.42
CA ARG A 18 14.78 -13.06 -30.16
C ARG A 18 16.26 -13.28 -29.87
N ASP A 19 16.55 -14.11 -28.89
CA ASP A 19 17.90 -14.55 -28.58
C ASP A 19 18.52 -15.40 -29.71
N GLY A 20 19.80 -15.74 -29.56
CA GLY A 20 20.52 -16.60 -30.51
C GLY A 20 19.91 -18.01 -30.70
N ASP A 21 18.99 -18.43 -29.82
CA ASP A 21 18.25 -19.69 -29.86
C ASP A 21 16.80 -19.51 -30.38
N GLY A 22 16.41 -18.30 -30.76
CA GLY A 22 15.10 -17.95 -31.32
C GLY A 22 13.97 -17.76 -30.31
N ARG A 23 14.28 -17.65 -29.01
CA ARG A 23 13.32 -17.38 -27.93
C ARG A 23 13.12 -15.88 -27.75
N PRO A 24 11.89 -15.41 -27.48
CA PRO A 24 11.63 -14.00 -27.29
C PRO A 24 12.27 -13.47 -26.00
N ASP A 25 12.77 -12.24 -26.03
CA ASP A 25 13.35 -11.57 -24.86
C ASP A 25 12.28 -11.23 -23.81
N PHE A 26 12.72 -11.10 -22.55
CA PHE A 26 11.84 -10.76 -21.44
C PHE A 26 11.43 -9.28 -21.49
N MET A 27 10.13 -9.02 -21.33
CA MET A 27 9.59 -7.70 -21.07
C MET A 27 9.84 -7.35 -19.60
N LEU A 28 10.93 -6.61 -19.36
CA LEU A 28 11.32 -6.11 -18.05
C LEU A 28 10.97 -4.63 -17.94
N PHE A 29 10.16 -4.29 -16.94
CA PHE A 29 9.65 -2.95 -16.73
C PHE A 29 10.29 -2.31 -15.49
N ASP A 30 10.92 -1.15 -15.60
CA ASP A 30 11.56 -0.49 -14.45
C ASP A 30 10.48 -0.01 -13.46
N SER A 31 10.46 -0.58 -12.26
CA SER A 31 9.46 -0.28 -11.23
C SER A 31 9.41 1.20 -10.87
N ARG A 32 10.52 1.94 -11.02
CA ARG A 32 10.60 3.38 -10.73
C ARG A 32 9.75 4.22 -11.69
N GLU A 33 9.45 3.71 -12.89
CA GLU A 33 8.54 4.36 -13.83
C GLU A 33 7.11 4.48 -13.25
N LEU A 34 6.71 3.62 -12.32
CA LEU A 34 5.41 3.72 -11.63
C LEU A 34 5.28 4.94 -10.72
N ARG A 35 6.38 5.59 -10.32
CA ARG A 35 6.32 6.91 -9.65
C ARG A 35 5.61 7.95 -10.51
N THR A 36 5.68 7.78 -11.83
CA THR A 36 4.98 8.65 -12.80
C THR A 36 3.62 8.12 -13.18
N HIS A 37 3.10 7.17 -12.41
CA HIS A 37 1.81 6.53 -12.62
C HIS A 37 1.75 5.68 -13.90
N ALA A 38 0.77 4.78 -13.95
CA ALA A 38 0.47 3.96 -15.09
C ALA A 38 -1.03 3.87 -15.34
N ILE A 39 -1.41 3.69 -16.59
CA ILE A 39 -2.79 3.36 -16.98
C ILE A 39 -2.81 2.11 -17.85
N CYS A 40 -3.77 1.22 -17.58
CA CYS A 40 -4.07 0.03 -18.37
C CYS A 40 -5.43 0.16 -19.04
N VAL A 41 -5.44 0.19 -20.37
CA VAL A 41 -6.65 0.38 -21.18
C VAL A 41 -6.86 -0.80 -22.11
N GLY A 42 -8.11 -1.18 -22.37
CA GLY A 42 -8.45 -2.28 -23.27
C GLY A 42 -9.86 -2.78 -23.03
N MET A 43 -10.49 -3.39 -24.03
CA MET A 43 -11.86 -3.92 -23.90
C MET A 43 -11.95 -5.08 -22.90
N THR A 44 -13.16 -5.50 -22.52
CA THR A 44 -13.35 -6.74 -21.73
C THR A 44 -12.69 -7.94 -22.43
N GLY A 45 -11.97 -8.77 -21.68
CA GLY A 45 -11.29 -9.96 -22.23
C GLY A 45 -9.91 -9.71 -22.88
N SER A 46 -9.47 -8.46 -23.02
CA SER A 46 -8.13 -8.11 -23.53
C SER A 46 -6.97 -8.61 -22.66
N GLY A 47 -7.22 -8.88 -21.37
CA GLY A 47 -6.21 -9.37 -20.42
C GLY A 47 -5.76 -8.36 -19.36
N LYS A 48 -6.38 -7.17 -19.27
CA LYS A 48 -5.98 -6.10 -18.32
C LYS A 48 -5.84 -6.58 -16.88
N THR A 49 -6.84 -7.31 -16.37
CA THR A 49 -6.82 -7.85 -15.01
C THR A 49 -5.61 -8.77 -14.79
N GLY A 50 -5.27 -9.60 -15.78
CA GLY A 50 -4.08 -10.46 -15.72
C GLY A 50 -2.77 -9.65 -15.73
N LEU A 51 -2.69 -8.58 -16.53
CA LEU A 51 -1.55 -7.66 -16.49
C LEU A 51 -1.43 -6.93 -15.15
N GLY A 52 -2.55 -6.46 -14.59
CA GLY A 52 -2.60 -5.82 -13.27
C GLY A 52 -2.16 -6.77 -12.16
N ILE A 53 -2.65 -8.00 -12.17
CA ILE A 53 -2.23 -9.05 -11.23
C ILE A 53 -0.73 -9.37 -11.40
N ALA A 54 -0.24 -9.52 -12.64
CA ALA A 54 1.19 -9.73 -12.88
C ALA A 54 2.04 -8.58 -12.32
N MET A 55 1.63 -7.32 -12.52
CA MET A 55 2.34 -6.16 -11.97
C MET A 55 2.33 -6.14 -10.43
N LEU A 56 1.21 -6.50 -9.80
CA LEU A 56 1.10 -6.58 -8.34
C LEU A 56 1.89 -7.76 -7.75
N GLU A 57 1.97 -8.88 -8.46
CA GLU A 57 2.84 -10.00 -8.12
C GLU A 57 4.32 -9.59 -8.13
N GLU A 58 4.77 -8.83 -9.13
CA GLU A 58 6.13 -8.29 -9.16
C GLU A 58 6.36 -7.26 -8.06
N ALA A 59 5.37 -6.40 -7.76
CA ALA A 59 5.44 -5.49 -6.62
C ALA A 59 5.59 -6.27 -5.29
N ALA A 60 4.84 -7.36 -5.11
CA ALA A 60 4.95 -8.23 -3.95
C ALA A 60 6.33 -8.91 -3.85
N MET A 61 6.87 -9.35 -4.98
CA MET A 61 8.23 -9.90 -5.06
C MET A 61 9.29 -8.87 -4.67
N ASP A 62 9.12 -7.61 -5.04
CA ASP A 62 10.04 -6.51 -4.68
C ASP A 62 9.73 -5.88 -3.30
N GLY A 63 8.75 -6.44 -2.57
CA GLY A 63 8.32 -5.96 -1.26
C GLY A 63 7.63 -4.60 -1.30
N ILE A 64 7.18 -4.13 -2.47
CA ILE A 64 6.46 -2.85 -2.62
C ILE A 64 5.01 -3.07 -2.18
N PRO A 65 4.56 -2.42 -1.08
CA PRO A 65 3.19 -2.57 -0.61
C PRO A 65 2.20 -1.89 -1.56
N ALA A 66 0.96 -2.38 -1.56
CA ALA A 66 -0.07 -1.88 -2.45
C ALA A 66 -1.46 -1.85 -1.79
N ILE A 67 -2.22 -0.79 -2.07
CA ILE A 67 -3.66 -0.74 -1.84
C ILE A 67 -4.36 -0.93 -3.18
N ILE A 68 -5.25 -1.91 -3.26
CA ILE A 68 -5.86 -2.41 -4.49
C ILE A 68 -7.37 -2.26 -4.37
N VAL A 69 -7.96 -1.30 -5.09
CA VAL A 69 -9.41 -1.08 -5.13
C VAL A 69 -10.03 -1.97 -6.19
N ASP A 70 -10.99 -2.81 -5.78
CA ASP A 70 -11.60 -3.81 -6.64
C ASP A 70 -13.13 -3.70 -6.66
N PRO A 71 -13.70 -2.86 -7.55
CA PRO A 71 -15.13 -2.71 -7.70
C PRO A 71 -15.80 -3.91 -8.41
N LYS A 72 -15.03 -4.80 -9.06
CA LYS A 72 -15.56 -5.93 -9.86
C LYS A 72 -15.46 -7.28 -9.16
N GLY A 73 -14.58 -7.41 -8.18
CA GLY A 73 -14.37 -8.62 -7.39
C GLY A 73 -13.35 -9.59 -8.00
N ASP A 74 -12.59 -9.16 -9.01
CA ASP A 74 -11.62 -10.00 -9.72
C ASP A 74 -10.22 -9.98 -9.09
N MET A 75 -9.86 -8.94 -8.33
CA MET A 75 -8.53 -8.79 -7.75
C MET A 75 -8.31 -9.68 -6.53
N GLY A 76 -9.38 -10.18 -5.92
CA GLY A 76 -9.30 -11.22 -4.89
C GLY A 76 -8.53 -12.47 -5.34
N ASN A 77 -8.45 -12.71 -6.66
CA ASN A 77 -7.66 -13.78 -7.26
C ASN A 77 -6.16 -13.72 -6.89
N LEU A 78 -5.61 -12.57 -6.50
CA LEU A 78 -4.22 -12.43 -6.07
C LEU A 78 -3.89 -13.30 -4.82
N LEU A 79 -4.89 -13.61 -3.99
CA LEU A 79 -4.73 -14.53 -2.86
C LEU A 79 -4.67 -16.00 -3.27
N LEU A 80 -5.11 -16.33 -4.50
CA LEU A 80 -5.13 -17.69 -5.05
C LEU A 80 -3.76 -18.08 -5.64
N SER A 81 -2.71 -17.85 -4.87
CA SER A 81 -1.32 -18.15 -5.22
C SER A 81 -0.86 -19.42 -4.51
N PHE A 82 -0.73 -20.53 -5.26
CA PHE A 82 -0.51 -21.88 -4.73
C PHE A 82 0.90 -22.38 -5.03
N PRO A 83 1.83 -22.40 -4.05
CA PRO A 83 3.20 -22.87 -4.29
C PRO A 83 3.27 -24.36 -4.66
N GLY A 84 2.37 -25.19 -4.13
CA GLY A 84 2.36 -26.63 -4.41
C GLY A 84 1.87 -26.98 -5.82
N LEU A 85 1.06 -26.09 -6.42
CA LEU A 85 0.40 -26.29 -7.71
C LEU A 85 -0.34 -27.65 -7.80
N THR A 86 -0.96 -28.06 -6.69
CA THR A 86 -1.66 -29.35 -6.53
C THR A 86 -3.15 -29.21 -6.82
N ALA A 87 -3.80 -30.26 -7.32
CA ALA A 87 -5.24 -30.24 -7.58
C ALA A 87 -6.07 -29.87 -6.32
N GLU A 88 -5.63 -30.29 -5.14
CA GLU A 88 -6.28 -29.99 -3.86
C GLU A 88 -6.33 -28.47 -3.58
N GLU A 89 -5.25 -27.73 -3.88
CA GLU A 89 -5.21 -26.28 -3.72
C GLU A 89 -6.18 -25.55 -4.66
N PHE A 90 -6.38 -26.04 -5.88
CA PHE A 90 -7.30 -25.45 -6.87
C PHE A 90 -8.77 -25.81 -6.61
N ARG A 91 -9.02 -26.96 -5.99
CA ARG A 91 -10.35 -27.56 -5.85
C ARG A 91 -11.43 -26.67 -5.20
N PRO A 92 -11.15 -25.82 -4.21
CA PRO A 92 -12.15 -24.90 -3.63
C PRO A 92 -12.56 -23.75 -4.57
N TRP A 93 -11.76 -23.49 -5.62
CA TRP A 93 -11.87 -22.31 -6.47
C TRP A 93 -12.38 -22.61 -7.88
N VAL A 94 -12.51 -23.89 -8.23
CA VAL A 94 -13.13 -24.31 -9.49
C VAL A 94 -14.65 -24.24 -9.39
N GLN A 95 -15.30 -23.80 -10.47
CA GLN A 95 -16.76 -23.69 -10.50
C GLN A 95 -17.40 -25.04 -10.82
N GLU A 96 -18.29 -25.53 -9.95
CA GLU A 96 -19.04 -26.77 -10.22
C GLU A 96 -19.90 -26.69 -11.49
N SER A 97 -20.40 -25.51 -11.82
CA SER A 97 -21.15 -25.24 -13.04
C SER A 97 -20.31 -25.50 -14.30
N GLU A 98 -19.02 -25.12 -14.28
CA GLU A 98 -18.08 -25.39 -15.37
C GLU A 98 -17.83 -26.89 -15.52
N ALA A 99 -17.58 -27.61 -14.41
CA ALA A 99 -17.38 -29.05 -14.42
C ALA A 99 -18.60 -29.79 -15.00
N LYS A 100 -19.81 -29.44 -14.52
CA LYS A 100 -21.08 -29.99 -15.01
C LYS A 100 -21.30 -29.70 -16.49
N ALA A 101 -21.04 -28.48 -16.95
CA ALA A 101 -21.18 -28.10 -18.36
C ALA A 101 -20.23 -28.87 -19.28
N ARG A 102 -19.05 -29.25 -18.78
CA ARG A 102 -18.04 -30.04 -19.50
C ARG A 102 -18.19 -31.55 -19.33
N GLY A 103 -19.12 -32.01 -18.50
CA GLY A 103 -19.35 -33.44 -18.24
C GLY A 103 -18.23 -34.11 -17.43
N ILE A 104 -17.45 -33.34 -16.67
CA ILE A 104 -16.37 -33.84 -15.81
C ILE A 104 -16.69 -33.54 -14.35
N THR A 105 -16.00 -34.22 -13.43
CA THR A 105 -16.07 -33.93 -12.00
C THR A 105 -15.31 -32.66 -11.64
N ALA A 106 -15.63 -32.06 -10.49
CA ALA A 106 -14.90 -30.89 -10.01
C ALA A 106 -13.46 -31.22 -9.59
N ASP A 107 -13.17 -32.46 -9.21
CA ASP A 107 -11.81 -32.94 -8.92
C ASP A 107 -10.99 -33.05 -10.21
N GLU A 108 -11.55 -33.63 -11.28
CA GLU A 108 -10.92 -33.66 -12.61
C GLU A 108 -10.69 -32.25 -13.15
N LEU A 109 -11.65 -31.32 -12.97
CA LEU A 109 -11.47 -29.93 -13.37
C LEU A 109 -10.32 -29.27 -12.57
N ALA A 110 -10.19 -29.55 -11.28
CA ALA A 110 -9.10 -29.01 -10.45
C ALA A 110 -7.73 -29.54 -10.90
N GLU A 111 -7.64 -30.82 -11.25
CA GLU A 111 -6.42 -31.43 -11.81
C GLU A 111 -6.03 -30.78 -13.14
N GLU A 112 -6.99 -30.61 -14.06
CA GLU A 112 -6.74 -29.90 -15.33
C GLU A 112 -6.27 -28.45 -15.12
N LYS A 113 -6.86 -27.71 -14.16
CA LYS A 113 -6.42 -26.34 -13.86
C LYS A 113 -5.02 -26.32 -13.27
N ALA A 114 -4.70 -27.24 -12.36
CA ALA A 114 -3.36 -27.37 -11.79
C ALA A 114 -2.31 -27.69 -12.87
N ASP A 115 -2.62 -28.62 -13.79
CA ASP A 115 -1.77 -28.93 -14.95
C ASP A 115 -1.59 -27.74 -15.88
N ALA A 116 -2.67 -27.02 -16.18
CA ALA A 116 -2.63 -25.82 -17.02
C ALA A 116 -1.79 -24.71 -16.38
N TRP A 117 -1.90 -24.50 -15.06
CA TRP A 117 -1.07 -23.53 -14.35
C TRP A 117 0.40 -23.94 -14.30
N ARG A 118 0.72 -25.21 -14.03
CA ARG A 118 2.10 -25.73 -14.09
C ARG A 118 2.72 -25.51 -15.47
N THR A 119 1.98 -25.82 -16.53
CA THR A 119 2.43 -25.66 -17.90
C THR A 119 2.61 -24.18 -18.27
N GLY A 120 1.65 -23.32 -17.91
CA GLY A 120 1.69 -21.88 -18.18
C GLY A 120 2.83 -21.17 -17.47
N LEU A 121 3.07 -21.49 -16.20
CA LEU A 121 4.20 -20.96 -15.43
C LEU A 121 5.53 -21.39 -16.03
N THR A 122 5.69 -22.67 -16.35
CA THR A 122 6.90 -23.20 -16.99
C THR A 122 7.18 -22.52 -18.33
N ALA A 123 6.13 -22.30 -19.14
CA ALA A 123 6.24 -21.60 -20.42
C ALA A 123 6.66 -20.12 -20.26
N SER A 124 6.36 -19.51 -19.11
CA SER A 124 6.80 -18.16 -18.75
C SER A 124 8.02 -18.18 -17.82
N ALA A 125 8.82 -19.25 -17.83
CA ALA A 125 10.04 -19.42 -17.04
C ALA A 125 9.86 -19.30 -15.50
N GLN A 126 8.65 -19.53 -14.97
CA GLN A 126 8.32 -19.45 -13.55
C GLN A 126 8.03 -20.82 -12.93
N THR A 127 8.14 -20.92 -11.61
CA THR A 127 7.90 -22.15 -10.82
C THR A 127 7.08 -21.87 -9.56
N GLY A 128 6.60 -22.93 -8.90
CA GLY A 128 5.94 -22.84 -7.60
C GLY A 128 6.81 -22.23 -6.50
N ASP A 129 8.14 -22.40 -6.58
CA ASP A 129 9.08 -21.75 -5.66
C ASP A 129 9.04 -20.22 -5.74
N ARG A 130 8.84 -19.65 -6.94
CA ARG A 130 8.67 -18.20 -7.11
C ARG A 130 7.43 -17.70 -6.37
N ILE A 131 6.35 -18.48 -6.41
CA ILE A 131 5.11 -18.19 -5.68
C ILE A 131 5.36 -18.22 -4.17
N ARG A 132 6.12 -19.22 -3.68
CA ARG A 132 6.50 -19.32 -2.27
C ARG A 132 7.29 -18.09 -1.83
N VAL A 133 8.32 -17.69 -2.58
CA VAL A 133 9.13 -16.50 -2.29
C VAL A 133 8.27 -15.24 -2.25
N MET A 134 7.33 -15.07 -3.19
CA MET A 134 6.41 -13.93 -3.20
C MET A 134 5.59 -13.85 -1.90
N ARG A 135 5.05 -14.98 -1.43
CA ARG A 135 4.26 -15.06 -0.19
C ARG A 135 5.12 -14.91 1.07
N GLU A 136 6.37 -15.34 1.02
CA GLU A 136 7.33 -15.12 2.10
C GLU A 136 7.70 -13.63 2.21
N ARG A 137 7.86 -12.91 1.09
CA ARG A 137 8.25 -11.49 1.07
C ARG A 137 7.13 -10.51 1.43
N SER A 138 5.89 -10.79 1.02
CA SER A 138 4.76 -9.87 1.24
C SER A 138 3.56 -10.54 1.90
N ASP A 139 2.80 -9.77 2.69
CA ASP A 139 1.49 -10.17 3.21
C ASP A 139 0.37 -9.86 2.20
N PHE A 140 -0.72 -10.63 2.23
CA PHE A 140 -1.87 -10.44 1.36
C PHE A 140 -3.14 -10.39 2.19
N ALA A 141 -3.92 -9.32 2.05
CA ALA A 141 -5.11 -9.08 2.85
C ALA A 141 -6.31 -8.73 1.96
N LEU A 142 -7.46 -9.34 2.26
CA LEU A 142 -8.72 -9.06 1.57
C LEU A 142 -9.72 -8.42 2.54
N TYR A 143 -9.98 -7.14 2.33
CA TYR A 143 -10.90 -6.33 3.10
C TYR A 143 -12.23 -6.15 2.37
N THR A 144 -13.31 -6.12 3.15
CA THR A 144 -14.68 -5.91 2.67
C THR A 144 -15.33 -4.76 3.44
N PRO A 145 -15.07 -3.49 3.08
CA PRO A 145 -15.73 -2.34 3.70
C PRO A 145 -17.25 -2.48 3.60
N GLY A 146 -17.98 -2.19 4.68
CA GLY A 146 -19.44 -2.38 4.71
C GLY A 146 -19.91 -3.85 4.61
N GLY A 147 -19.01 -4.82 4.78
CA GLY A 147 -19.32 -6.25 4.77
C GLY A 147 -18.53 -7.02 5.84
N LEU A 148 -19.15 -8.04 6.42
CA LEU A 148 -18.55 -8.85 7.50
C LEU A 148 -18.01 -10.21 7.03
N PHE A 149 -18.06 -10.48 5.72
CA PHE A 149 -17.65 -11.76 5.15
C PHE A 149 -16.16 -11.81 4.82
N GLY A 150 -15.50 -10.68 4.57
CA GLY A 150 -14.04 -10.57 4.49
C GLY A 150 -13.43 -10.04 5.79
N ARG A 151 -12.25 -9.40 5.73
CA ARG A 151 -11.77 -8.56 6.83
C ARG A 151 -12.60 -7.26 6.86
N PRO A 152 -13.40 -7.00 7.90
CA PRO A 152 -14.18 -5.77 7.96
C PRO A 152 -13.24 -4.58 8.14
N LEU A 153 -13.53 -3.49 7.41
CA LEU A 153 -12.80 -2.24 7.49
C LEU A 153 -13.76 -1.15 7.96
N SER A 154 -13.50 -0.67 9.17
CA SER A 154 -14.27 0.38 9.80
C SER A 154 -13.86 1.73 9.22
N VAL A 155 -14.87 2.55 8.95
CA VAL A 155 -14.68 3.96 8.58
C VAL A 155 -14.80 4.87 9.81
N GLU A 156 -14.79 4.32 11.03
CA GLU A 156 -14.71 5.10 12.27
C GLU A 156 -13.50 6.05 12.27
N GLY A 157 -13.68 7.28 12.76
CA GLY A 157 -12.69 8.37 12.61
C GLY A 157 -12.70 9.05 11.23
N LEU A 158 -13.70 8.73 10.40
CA LEU A 158 -14.03 9.25 9.07
C LEU A 158 -13.75 10.74 8.82
N PHE A 159 -14.01 11.58 9.83
CA PHE A 159 -13.80 13.02 9.77
C PHE A 159 -13.00 13.49 10.99
N ASN A 160 -12.01 12.72 11.39
CA ASN A 160 -10.98 13.22 12.30
C ASN A 160 -10.37 14.48 11.69
N ALA A 161 -10.10 15.47 12.54
CA ALA A 161 -9.43 16.68 12.08
C ALA A 161 -8.08 16.27 11.47
N PRO A 162 -7.77 16.73 10.24
CA PRO A 162 -6.49 16.41 9.63
C PRO A 162 -5.35 17.00 10.47
N SER A 163 -4.20 16.32 10.51
CA SER A 163 -2.97 16.86 11.10
C SER A 163 -2.36 17.99 10.25
N GLU A 164 -2.84 18.17 9.02
CA GLU A 164 -2.45 19.21 8.09
C GLU A 164 -2.87 20.60 8.59
N GLN A 165 -1.99 21.57 8.42
CA GLN A 165 -2.23 22.97 8.84
C GLN A 165 -2.44 23.91 7.64
N ASP A 166 -2.14 23.47 6.42
CA ASP A 166 -2.42 24.25 5.21
C ASP A 166 -3.93 24.42 4.99
N MET A 167 -4.38 25.68 5.06
CA MET A 167 -5.80 26.01 4.96
C MET A 167 -6.42 25.69 3.59
N GLU A 168 -5.69 25.78 2.48
CA GLU A 168 -6.23 25.47 1.15
C GLU A 168 -6.55 23.98 1.09
N ILE A 169 -5.64 23.16 1.59
CA ILE A 169 -5.80 21.72 1.67
C ILE A 169 -6.95 21.32 2.59
N VAL A 170 -6.99 21.90 3.79
CA VAL A 170 -8.05 21.59 4.75
C VAL A 170 -9.42 21.93 4.15
N ASN A 171 -9.52 23.03 3.40
CA ASN A 171 -10.75 23.39 2.70
C ASN A 171 -11.13 22.37 1.61
N ASP A 172 -10.19 21.91 0.80
CA ASP A 172 -10.45 20.86 -0.20
C ASP A 172 -10.92 19.55 0.45
N MET A 173 -10.32 19.17 1.59
CA MET A 173 -10.74 18.01 2.38
C MET A 173 -12.14 18.17 2.95
N VAL A 174 -12.48 19.36 3.48
CA VAL A 174 -13.84 19.69 3.95
C VAL A 174 -14.84 19.56 2.80
N VAL A 175 -14.53 20.13 1.62
CA VAL A 175 -15.41 20.06 0.45
C VAL A 175 -15.63 18.62 0.02
N SER A 176 -14.58 17.81 -0.05
CA SER A 176 -14.66 16.40 -0.43
C SER A 176 -15.44 15.57 0.59
N ALA A 177 -15.21 15.80 1.90
CA ALA A 177 -15.94 15.15 2.98
C ALA A 177 -17.45 15.46 2.91
N SER A 178 -17.81 16.74 2.78
CA SER A 178 -19.21 17.16 2.62
C SER A 178 -19.86 16.55 1.39
N SER A 179 -19.19 16.59 0.24
CA SER A 179 -19.68 15.99 -1.00
C SER A 179 -19.87 14.47 -0.88
N SER A 180 -18.96 13.78 -0.19
CA SER A 180 -19.06 12.34 0.05
C SER A 180 -20.28 11.99 0.90
N VAL A 181 -20.50 12.71 2.01
CA VAL A 181 -21.66 12.51 2.89
C VAL A 181 -22.97 12.79 2.17
N LEU A 182 -23.06 13.90 1.45
CA LEU A 182 -24.28 14.26 0.70
C LEU A 182 -24.59 13.25 -0.39
N HIS A 183 -23.57 12.78 -1.12
CA HIS A 183 -23.75 11.74 -2.12
C HIS A 183 -24.23 10.42 -1.51
N LEU A 184 -23.74 10.07 -0.31
CA LEU A 184 -24.17 8.87 0.42
C LEU A 184 -25.67 8.90 0.75
N ILE A 185 -26.23 10.07 1.10
CA ILE A 185 -27.69 10.26 1.30
C ILE A 185 -28.47 10.52 0.00
N GLY A 186 -27.82 10.41 -1.17
CA GLY A 186 -28.47 10.57 -2.47
C GLY A 186 -28.68 12.03 -2.88
N ILE A 187 -27.98 12.98 -2.26
CA ILE A 187 -28.00 14.40 -2.63
C ILE A 187 -26.80 14.71 -3.53
N GLU A 188 -27.07 14.99 -4.80
CA GLU A 188 -26.08 15.59 -5.71
C GLU A 188 -26.01 17.10 -5.47
N ALA A 189 -25.02 17.51 -4.70
CA ALA A 189 -24.84 18.91 -4.31
C ALA A 189 -23.62 19.55 -4.99
N ASP A 190 -23.83 20.76 -5.51
CA ASP A 190 -22.76 21.63 -6.01
C ASP A 190 -22.07 22.32 -4.81
N PRO A 191 -20.73 22.24 -4.67
CA PRO A 191 -20.02 22.79 -3.52
C PRO A 191 -20.22 24.28 -3.25
N ILE A 192 -20.63 25.04 -4.26
CA ILE A 192 -20.77 26.50 -4.17
C ILE A 192 -22.26 26.90 -4.08
N LYS A 193 -23.13 26.18 -4.80
CA LYS A 193 -24.54 26.59 -4.97
C LYS A 193 -25.50 25.89 -4.02
N SER A 194 -25.19 24.67 -3.58
CA SER A 194 -26.10 23.89 -2.73
C SER A 194 -26.00 24.34 -1.28
N ARG A 195 -27.14 24.71 -0.70
CA ARG A 195 -27.23 25.21 0.69
C ARG A 195 -26.82 24.14 1.69
N GLU A 196 -27.19 22.90 1.41
CA GLU A 196 -26.84 21.71 2.19
C GLU A 196 -25.32 21.52 2.26
N HIS A 197 -24.63 21.71 1.13
CA HIS A 197 -23.18 21.53 1.05
C HIS A 197 -22.42 22.63 1.77
N VAL A 198 -22.77 23.89 1.52
CA VAL A 198 -22.14 25.02 2.21
C VAL A 198 -22.35 24.90 3.72
N PHE A 199 -23.57 24.52 4.15
CA PHE A 199 -23.88 24.32 5.55
C PHE A 199 -23.06 23.19 6.19
N LEU A 200 -23.01 22.03 5.56
CA LEU A 200 -22.29 20.88 6.08
C LEU A 200 -20.77 21.14 6.14
N SER A 201 -20.24 21.77 5.10
CA SER A 201 -18.83 22.16 5.02
C SER A 201 -18.44 23.10 6.15
N GLU A 202 -19.28 24.08 6.48
CA GLU A 202 -19.00 25.01 7.56
C GLU A 202 -19.01 24.34 8.94
N ILE A 203 -19.92 23.38 9.18
CA ILE A 203 -19.94 22.58 10.42
C ILE A 203 -18.64 21.78 10.56
N ILE A 204 -18.23 21.08 9.49
CA ILE A 204 -17.02 20.24 9.51
C ILE A 204 -15.79 21.14 9.72
N ARG A 205 -15.69 22.24 8.96
CA ARG A 205 -14.56 23.19 9.03
C ARG A 205 -14.40 23.78 10.42
N GLN A 206 -15.48 24.22 11.06
CA GLN A 206 -15.42 24.77 12.42
C GLN A 206 -14.88 23.73 13.39
N ARG A 207 -15.42 22.51 13.35
CA ARG A 207 -15.04 21.46 14.31
C ARG A 207 -13.58 21.03 14.13
N TRP A 208 -13.11 20.93 12.88
CA TRP A 208 -11.70 20.68 12.59
C TRP A 208 -10.80 21.82 13.04
N SER A 209 -11.25 23.08 12.95
CA SER A 209 -10.48 24.22 13.48
C SER A 209 -10.31 24.21 15.00
N GLU A 210 -11.17 23.47 15.72
CA GLU A 210 -11.05 23.22 17.16
C GLU A 210 -10.18 21.98 17.48
N GLY A 211 -9.60 21.32 16.46
CA GLY A 211 -8.84 20.08 16.63
C GLY A 211 -9.69 18.87 16.98
N LYS A 212 -11.03 18.96 16.83
CA LYS A 212 -11.96 17.91 17.23
C LYS A 212 -12.38 17.07 16.02
N ALA A 213 -12.50 15.76 16.24
CA ALA A 213 -13.11 14.86 15.28
C ALA A 213 -14.59 15.17 15.08
N VAL A 214 -15.07 14.90 13.87
CA VAL A 214 -16.48 14.83 13.53
C VAL A 214 -16.82 13.35 13.35
N ASP A 215 -17.71 12.81 14.15
CA ASP A 215 -18.34 11.52 13.84
C ASP A 215 -19.75 11.78 13.30
N LEU A 216 -20.38 10.77 12.71
CA LEU A 216 -21.71 10.91 12.13
C LEU A 216 -22.79 11.27 13.18
N PRO A 217 -22.81 10.66 14.39
CA PRO A 217 -23.71 11.09 15.47
C PRO A 217 -23.59 12.58 15.83
N HIS A 218 -22.39 13.09 16.01
CA HIS A 218 -22.12 14.50 16.29
C HIS A 218 -22.50 15.39 15.11
N LEU A 219 -22.27 14.93 13.87
CA LEU A 219 -22.68 15.67 12.67
C LEU A 219 -24.21 15.83 12.62
N ILE A 220 -24.97 14.77 12.92
CA ILE A 220 -26.43 14.83 13.01
C ILE A 220 -26.87 15.82 14.10
N GLN A 221 -26.25 15.77 15.27
CA GLN A 221 -26.53 16.70 16.37
C GLN A 221 -26.20 18.15 15.98
N ALA A 222 -25.07 18.39 15.33
CA ALA A 222 -24.63 19.71 14.87
C ALA A 222 -25.50 20.24 13.73
N VAL A 223 -26.05 19.38 12.86
CA VAL A 223 -27.02 19.81 11.84
C VAL A 223 -28.32 20.31 12.50
N GLN A 224 -28.82 19.61 13.52
CA GLN A 224 -30.02 20.01 14.26
C GLN A 224 -29.79 21.24 15.15
N ASN A 225 -28.64 21.32 15.81
CA ASN A 225 -28.25 22.39 16.72
C ASN A 225 -26.87 22.94 16.30
N PRO A 226 -26.81 23.79 15.25
CA PRO A 226 -25.57 24.25 14.67
C PRO A 226 -24.78 25.14 15.63
N PRO A 227 -23.47 24.88 15.82
CA PRO A 227 -22.61 25.74 16.62
C PRO A 227 -22.28 27.08 15.91
N ILE A 228 -22.74 27.26 14.67
CA ILE A 228 -22.62 28.49 13.87
C ILE A 228 -23.89 29.33 13.92
N LYS A 229 -23.72 30.65 13.97
CA LYS A 229 -24.83 31.62 13.93
C LYS A 229 -25.08 32.19 12.53
N THR A 230 -24.06 32.22 11.69
CA THR A 230 -24.10 32.86 10.37
C THR A 230 -23.31 32.05 9.35
N ILE A 231 -23.74 32.09 8.09
CA ILE A 231 -22.98 31.58 6.95
C ILE A 231 -22.66 32.75 6.03
N GLY A 232 -21.37 33.07 5.92
CA GLY A 232 -20.94 34.35 5.37
C GLY A 232 -21.54 35.51 6.18
N VAL A 233 -22.38 36.31 5.54
CA VAL A 233 -23.05 37.47 6.16
C VAL A 233 -24.51 37.20 6.55
N MET A 234 -25.05 36.03 6.21
CA MET A 234 -26.46 35.70 6.44
C MET A 234 -26.64 34.94 7.75
N ASP A 235 -27.71 35.25 8.48
CA ASP A 235 -28.16 34.47 9.63
C ASP A 235 -28.55 33.04 9.21
N ILE A 236 -28.27 32.07 10.08
CA ILE A 236 -28.50 30.66 9.77
C ILE A 236 -29.97 30.33 9.51
N GLU A 237 -30.93 30.94 10.20
CA GLU A 237 -32.35 30.68 9.95
C GLU A 237 -32.79 31.21 8.58
N SER A 238 -32.13 32.26 8.09
CA SER A 238 -32.35 32.76 6.74
C SER A 238 -31.66 31.88 5.69
N PHE A 239 -30.42 31.46 5.96
CA PHE A 239 -29.61 30.70 5.01
C PHE A 239 -30.00 29.22 4.93
N PHE A 240 -30.37 28.55 6.03
CA PHE A 240 -30.80 27.15 6.04
C PHE A 240 -31.74 26.92 7.25
N PRO A 241 -33.05 27.17 7.07
CA PRO A 241 -34.04 27.17 8.16
C PRO A 241 -34.09 25.86 8.94
N GLU A 242 -34.54 25.92 10.20
CA GLU A 242 -34.70 24.77 11.10
C GLU A 242 -35.39 23.56 10.45
N LYS A 243 -36.45 23.78 9.66
CA LYS A 243 -37.14 22.69 8.95
C LYS A 243 -36.22 21.94 7.99
N ASN A 244 -35.44 22.66 7.19
CA ASN A 244 -34.51 22.05 6.23
C ASN A 244 -33.36 21.35 6.95
N ARG A 245 -32.89 21.92 8.08
CA ARG A 245 -31.90 21.30 8.97
C ARG A 245 -32.43 19.99 9.54
N PHE A 246 -33.67 19.98 10.01
CA PHE A 246 -34.33 18.76 10.50
C PHE A 246 -34.48 17.70 9.41
N ASP A 247 -34.91 18.10 8.20
CA ASP A 247 -35.04 17.18 7.06
C ASP A 247 -33.68 16.56 6.67
N LEU A 248 -32.59 17.35 6.68
CA LEU A 248 -31.23 16.86 6.43
C LEU A 248 -30.77 15.90 7.54
N ALA A 249 -31.02 16.25 8.81
CA ALA A 249 -30.68 15.39 9.94
C ALA A 249 -31.43 14.05 9.90
N LEU A 250 -32.70 14.05 9.47
CA LEU A 250 -33.49 12.83 9.31
C LEU A 250 -32.88 11.91 8.23
N GLN A 251 -32.41 12.47 7.12
CA GLN A 251 -31.74 11.72 6.05
C GLN A 251 -30.39 11.16 6.50
N LEU A 252 -29.59 11.93 7.26
CA LEU A 252 -28.34 11.43 7.83
C LEU A 252 -28.59 10.30 8.85
N ASN A 253 -29.62 10.46 9.69
CA ASN A 253 -29.98 9.46 10.69
C ASN A 253 -30.53 8.17 10.06
N SER A 254 -31.24 8.24 8.94
CA SER A 254 -31.75 7.04 8.26
C SER A 254 -30.61 6.15 7.75
N ILE A 255 -29.47 6.74 7.35
CA ILE A 255 -28.27 5.99 6.99
C ILE A 255 -27.64 5.35 8.22
N LEU A 256 -27.46 6.09 9.32
CA LEU A 256 -26.88 5.54 10.54
C LEU A 256 -27.72 4.39 11.10
N ALA A 257 -29.04 4.49 10.99
CA ALA A 257 -29.98 3.44 11.37
C ALA A 257 -30.04 2.27 10.36
N SER A 258 -29.42 2.41 9.19
CA SER A 258 -29.43 1.36 8.16
C SER A 258 -28.50 0.21 8.56
N PRO A 259 -28.94 -1.05 8.42
CA PRO A 259 -28.09 -2.21 8.67
C PRO A 259 -26.84 -2.28 7.78
N SER A 260 -26.91 -1.74 6.55
CA SER A 260 -25.75 -1.71 5.64
C SER A 260 -24.66 -0.79 6.17
N PHE A 261 -25.01 0.41 6.65
CA PHE A 261 -24.05 1.34 7.22
C PHE A 261 -23.52 0.91 8.59
N ALA A 262 -24.31 0.19 9.40
CA ALA A 262 -23.82 -0.35 10.67
C ALA A 262 -22.58 -1.27 10.48
N SER A 263 -22.49 -1.95 9.33
CA SER A 263 -21.32 -2.79 8.99
C SER A 263 -20.07 -1.98 8.66
N PHE A 264 -20.22 -0.71 8.26
CA PHE A 264 -19.10 0.21 8.02
C PHE A 264 -18.47 0.71 9.32
N LEU A 265 -19.13 0.58 10.46
CA LEU A 265 -18.58 0.96 11.78
C LEU A 265 -17.88 -0.20 12.49
N GLN A 266 -17.82 -1.38 11.86
CA GLN A 266 -17.23 -2.57 12.46
C GLN A 266 -15.89 -2.90 11.80
N GLY A 267 -14.99 -3.49 12.59
CA GLY A 267 -13.70 -3.99 12.12
C GLY A 267 -12.53 -3.05 12.42
N GLU A 268 -11.45 -3.25 11.69
CA GLU A 268 -10.22 -2.46 11.84
C GLU A 268 -10.44 -1.04 11.30
N PRO A 269 -10.02 0.03 12.00
CA PRO A 269 -10.11 1.39 11.47
C PRO A 269 -9.35 1.55 10.16
N LEU A 270 -9.90 2.34 9.23
CA LEU A 270 -9.25 2.71 7.98
C LEU A 270 -7.97 3.53 8.28
N ASN A 271 -6.83 2.85 8.26
CA ASN A 271 -5.51 3.44 8.44
C ASN A 271 -4.59 3.01 7.29
N ILE A 272 -4.01 3.99 6.58
CA ILE A 272 -3.20 3.71 5.39
C ILE A 272 -1.91 2.94 5.73
N ASP A 273 -1.26 3.23 6.86
CA ASP A 273 -0.05 2.51 7.27
C ASP A 273 -0.37 1.03 7.59
N ASN A 274 -1.52 0.72 8.23
CA ASN A 274 -1.97 -0.66 8.46
C ASN A 274 -2.35 -1.40 7.17
N LEU A 275 -2.85 -0.69 6.16
CA LEU A 275 -3.16 -1.27 4.86
C LEU A 275 -1.89 -1.56 4.04
N LEU A 276 -0.82 -0.78 4.25
CA LEU A 276 0.44 -0.96 3.52
C LEU A 276 1.40 -1.91 4.25
N TYR A 277 1.33 -2.04 5.58
CA TYR A 277 2.26 -2.86 6.35
C TYR A 277 1.57 -3.64 7.48
N THR A 278 2.09 -4.81 7.83
CA THR A 278 1.70 -5.55 9.03
C THR A 278 2.20 -4.84 10.30
N ALA A 279 1.78 -5.29 11.49
CA ALA A 279 2.28 -4.75 12.76
C ALA A 279 3.81 -4.90 12.91
N GLU A 280 4.39 -5.90 12.26
CA GLU A 280 5.82 -6.20 12.22
C GLU A 280 6.56 -5.43 11.10
N GLY A 281 5.88 -4.62 10.30
CA GLY A 281 6.50 -3.88 9.18
C GLY A 281 6.68 -4.68 7.89
N LYS A 282 6.07 -5.87 7.77
CA LYS A 282 6.08 -6.62 6.51
C LYS A 282 5.19 -5.90 5.49
N PRO A 283 5.65 -5.68 4.24
CA PRO A 283 4.85 -5.04 3.21
C PRO A 283 3.60 -5.87 2.89
N ARG A 284 2.48 -5.19 2.63
CA ARG A 284 1.18 -5.81 2.43
C ARG A 284 0.55 -5.37 1.10
N LEU A 285 -0.09 -6.33 0.43
CA LEU A 285 -1.01 -6.07 -0.68
C LEU A 285 -2.44 -6.20 -0.15
N SER A 286 -3.07 -5.05 0.07
CA SER A 286 -4.41 -4.92 0.63
C SER A 286 -5.44 -4.73 -0.48
N ILE A 287 -6.27 -5.75 -0.69
CA ILE A 287 -7.37 -5.73 -1.65
C ILE A 287 -8.64 -5.27 -0.95
N LEU A 288 -9.22 -4.21 -1.46
CA LEU A 288 -10.47 -3.61 -1.00
C LEU A 288 -11.56 -4.00 -1.98
N SER A 289 -12.27 -5.09 -1.69
CA SER A 289 -13.37 -5.58 -2.53
C SER A 289 -14.61 -4.72 -2.29
N LEU A 290 -15.10 -4.04 -3.34
CA LEU A 290 -16.27 -3.16 -3.28
C LEU A 290 -17.45 -3.68 -4.12
N ALA A 291 -17.35 -4.89 -4.65
CA ALA A 291 -18.35 -5.49 -5.54
C ALA A 291 -19.73 -5.67 -4.89
N HIS A 292 -19.79 -5.82 -3.56
CA HIS A 292 -21.04 -5.98 -2.80
C HIS A 292 -21.72 -4.65 -2.44
N LEU A 293 -21.02 -3.52 -2.57
CA LEU A 293 -21.53 -2.20 -2.24
C LEU A 293 -22.39 -1.63 -3.37
N SER A 294 -23.40 -0.84 -3.00
CA SER A 294 -24.11 0.02 -3.96
C SER A 294 -23.20 1.11 -4.53
N ASP A 295 -23.59 1.73 -5.65
CA ASP A 295 -22.78 2.78 -6.29
C ASP A 295 -22.51 3.97 -5.35
N ALA A 296 -23.50 4.38 -4.56
CA ALA A 296 -23.36 5.46 -3.59
C ALA A 296 -22.39 5.10 -2.46
N GLU A 297 -22.52 3.90 -1.86
CA GLU A 297 -21.62 3.42 -0.81
C GLU A 297 -20.18 3.25 -1.34
N ARG A 298 -20.03 2.76 -2.58
CA ARG A 298 -18.74 2.59 -3.23
C ARG A 298 -18.06 3.94 -3.51
N MET A 299 -18.81 4.92 -4.03
CA MET A 299 -18.31 6.29 -4.25
C MET A 299 -17.90 6.95 -2.93
N PHE A 300 -18.72 6.80 -1.89
CA PHE A 300 -18.44 7.30 -0.54
C PHE A 300 -17.13 6.73 0.01
N PHE A 301 -17.02 5.39 0.04
CA PHE A 301 -15.83 4.72 0.57
C PHE A 301 -14.57 5.06 -0.23
N LEU A 302 -14.64 5.07 -1.57
CA LEU A 302 -13.49 5.42 -2.39
C LEU A 302 -13.03 6.86 -2.14
N THR A 303 -13.96 7.80 -2.08
CA THR A 303 -13.62 9.22 -1.83
C THR A 303 -12.92 9.38 -0.48
N LEU A 304 -13.41 8.68 0.55
CA LEU A 304 -12.76 8.65 1.85
C LEU A 304 -11.35 8.08 1.77
N LEU A 305 -11.18 6.91 1.16
CA LEU A 305 -9.89 6.25 1.00
C LEU A 305 -8.89 7.17 0.30
N LEU A 306 -9.29 7.84 -0.77
CA LEU A 306 -8.42 8.76 -1.52
C LEU A 306 -7.98 9.95 -0.68
N ASN A 307 -8.87 10.51 0.15
CA ASN A 307 -8.50 11.60 1.07
C ASN A 307 -7.52 11.13 2.16
N GLN A 308 -7.74 9.94 2.72
CA GLN A 308 -6.81 9.33 3.67
C GLN A 308 -5.45 9.05 3.01
N MET A 309 -5.43 8.61 1.76
CA MET A 309 -4.20 8.46 0.97
C MET A 309 -3.46 9.79 0.77
N ILE A 310 -4.18 10.90 0.52
CA ILE A 310 -3.58 12.24 0.38
C ILE A 310 -2.97 12.70 1.71
N ALA A 311 -3.71 12.57 2.81
CA ALA A 311 -3.24 12.93 4.14
C ALA A 311 -2.00 12.11 4.54
N TRP A 312 -2.05 10.80 4.33
CA TRP A 312 -0.91 9.90 4.54
C TRP A 312 0.29 10.28 3.68
N MET A 313 0.09 10.52 2.39
CA MET A 313 1.16 10.87 1.45
C MET A 313 1.91 12.13 1.89
N ARG A 314 1.17 13.16 2.33
CA ARG A 314 1.74 14.44 2.75
C ARG A 314 2.47 14.39 4.09
N SER A 315 2.14 13.43 4.95
CA SER A 315 2.90 13.20 6.19
C SER A 315 4.25 12.50 5.95
N LYS A 316 4.48 11.95 4.74
CA LYS A 316 5.74 11.29 4.42
C LYS A 316 6.76 12.26 3.84
N GLN A 317 8.04 11.94 4.04
CA GLN A 317 9.14 12.62 3.37
C GLN A 317 9.18 12.25 1.88
N GLY A 318 9.58 13.22 1.05
CA GLY A 318 9.83 13.01 -0.37
C GLY A 318 10.93 11.97 -0.60
N THR A 319 10.84 11.24 -1.70
CA THR A 319 11.77 10.18 -2.08
C THR A 319 11.92 10.15 -3.60
N ASP A 320 13.00 9.55 -4.11
CA ASP A 320 13.19 9.24 -5.53
C ASP A 320 12.91 7.78 -5.91
N SER A 321 12.62 6.94 -4.92
CA SER A 321 12.24 5.54 -5.10
C SER A 321 10.72 5.34 -5.06
N LEU A 322 10.27 4.15 -5.46
CA LEU A 322 8.88 3.74 -5.32
C LEU A 322 8.62 3.22 -3.90
N ARG A 323 7.76 3.93 -3.16
CA ARG A 323 7.38 3.64 -1.78
C ARG A 323 6.21 2.65 -1.73
N ALA A 324 5.13 2.94 -2.46
CA ALA A 324 3.89 2.17 -2.43
C ALA A 324 3.11 2.32 -3.75
N LEU A 325 2.17 1.41 -4.00
CA LEU A 325 1.25 1.46 -5.12
C LEU A 325 -0.20 1.66 -4.65
N PHE A 326 -0.92 2.50 -5.38
CA PHE A 326 -2.38 2.52 -5.38
C PHE A 326 -2.86 1.95 -6.72
N TYR A 327 -3.45 0.76 -6.70
CA TYR A 327 -4.03 0.12 -7.88
C TYR A 327 -5.55 0.27 -7.82
N MET A 328 -6.19 0.60 -8.94
CA MET A 328 -7.64 0.63 -9.05
C MET A 328 -8.09 -0.09 -10.31
N ASP A 329 -8.80 -1.21 -10.13
CA ASP A 329 -9.51 -1.83 -11.25
C ASP A 329 -10.74 -0.99 -11.60
N GLU A 330 -10.96 -0.77 -12.89
CA GLU A 330 -12.06 0.04 -13.44
C GLU A 330 -12.30 1.41 -12.77
N ILE A 331 -11.61 2.44 -13.26
CA ILE A 331 -11.81 3.84 -12.84
C ILE A 331 -13.05 4.51 -13.46
N PHE A 332 -13.77 3.85 -14.39
CA PHE A 332 -14.97 4.41 -15.01
C PHE A 332 -16.02 4.81 -13.98
N GLY A 333 -16.61 6.00 -14.14
CA GLY A 333 -17.58 6.60 -13.20
C GLY A 333 -16.95 7.43 -12.08
N TYR A 334 -15.69 7.19 -11.74
CA TYR A 334 -14.96 7.94 -10.69
C TYR A 334 -14.15 9.11 -11.24
N PHE A 335 -13.76 9.02 -12.51
CA PHE A 335 -12.95 10.04 -13.17
C PHE A 335 -13.50 10.51 -14.53
N PRO A 336 -14.78 10.93 -14.60
CA PRO A 336 -15.42 11.32 -15.85
C PRO A 336 -14.92 12.69 -16.36
N PRO A 337 -14.96 12.94 -17.69
CA PRO A 337 -14.43 14.17 -18.28
C PRO A 337 -15.25 15.43 -17.94
N VAL A 338 -16.57 15.29 -17.80
CA VAL A 338 -17.48 16.44 -17.62
C VAL A 338 -18.04 16.53 -16.20
N ALA A 339 -18.51 15.41 -15.65
CA ALA A 339 -19.04 15.39 -14.28
C ALA A 339 -17.93 15.57 -13.24
N ASN A 340 -18.31 16.03 -12.05
CA ASN A 340 -17.40 16.22 -10.91
C ASN A 340 -17.87 15.39 -9.71
N PRO A 341 -17.78 14.05 -9.77
CA PRO A 341 -18.08 13.22 -8.61
C PRO A 341 -17.08 13.52 -7.47
N PRO A 342 -17.43 13.21 -6.20
CA PRO A 342 -16.59 13.52 -5.05
C PRO A 342 -15.16 12.96 -5.11
N SER A 343 -14.96 11.83 -5.82
CA SER A 343 -13.68 11.16 -6.01
C SER A 343 -12.73 11.86 -7.01
N LYS A 344 -13.24 12.71 -7.91
CA LYS A 344 -12.46 13.27 -9.01
C LYS A 344 -11.33 14.20 -8.54
N LEU A 345 -11.63 15.11 -7.61
CA LEU A 345 -10.63 16.07 -7.10
C LEU A 345 -9.49 15.37 -6.33
N PRO A 346 -9.77 14.42 -5.41
CA PRO A 346 -8.73 13.62 -4.78
C PRO A 346 -7.87 12.83 -5.78
N LEU A 347 -8.47 12.19 -6.79
CA LEU A 347 -7.73 11.49 -7.85
C LEU A 347 -6.79 12.44 -8.62
N LEU A 348 -7.27 13.63 -9.00
CA LEU A 348 -6.43 14.64 -9.65
C LEU A 348 -5.27 15.10 -8.77
N THR A 349 -5.50 15.22 -7.47
CA THR A 349 -4.49 15.64 -6.50
C THR A 349 -3.38 14.60 -6.39
N LEU A 350 -3.75 13.32 -6.24
CA LEU A 350 -2.80 12.22 -6.21
C LEU A 350 -2.01 12.13 -7.52
N LEU A 351 -2.65 12.16 -8.68
CA LEU A 351 -1.97 12.13 -9.99
C LEU A 351 -0.99 13.29 -10.21
N LYS A 352 -1.17 14.44 -9.54
CA LYS A 352 -0.27 15.59 -9.65
C LYS A 352 0.87 15.56 -8.63
N GLN A 353 0.61 15.06 -7.43
CA GLN A 353 1.51 15.27 -6.27
C GLN A 353 2.17 13.97 -5.78
N ALA A 354 1.56 12.80 -5.99
CA ALA A 354 2.00 11.53 -5.41
C ALA A 354 3.39 11.08 -5.85
N ARG A 355 3.81 11.47 -7.05
CA ARG A 355 5.16 11.24 -7.57
C ARG A 355 6.26 11.69 -6.59
N ALA A 356 6.11 12.86 -5.97
CA ALA A 356 7.14 13.43 -5.09
C ALA A 356 7.36 12.60 -3.82
N TYR A 357 6.35 11.85 -3.40
CA TYR A 357 6.34 11.04 -2.18
C TYR A 357 6.57 9.54 -2.45
N GLY A 358 6.82 9.17 -3.71
CA GLY A 358 7.03 7.79 -4.13
C GLY A 358 5.76 6.94 -4.18
N LEU A 359 4.58 7.55 -4.24
CA LEU A 359 3.31 6.83 -4.41
C LEU A 359 2.96 6.74 -5.90
N GLY A 360 2.98 5.51 -6.44
CA GLY A 360 2.58 5.22 -7.81
C GLY A 360 1.08 4.94 -7.91
N MET A 361 0.43 5.43 -8.95
CA MET A 361 -0.98 5.15 -9.23
C MET A 361 -1.06 4.26 -10.46
N VAL A 362 -1.73 3.12 -10.36
CA VAL A 362 -1.97 2.20 -11.48
C VAL A 362 -3.46 2.09 -11.69
N LEU A 363 -3.95 2.68 -12.76
CA LEU A 363 -5.37 2.79 -13.04
C LEU A 363 -5.74 1.88 -14.20
N ALA A 364 -6.83 1.11 -14.09
CA ALA A 364 -7.32 0.30 -15.20
C ALA A 364 -8.71 0.77 -15.65
N THR A 365 -9.01 0.65 -16.95
CA THR A 365 -10.37 0.86 -17.45
C THR A 365 -10.71 0.01 -18.66
N GLN A 366 -11.99 -0.34 -18.78
CA GLN A 366 -12.56 -0.93 -19.98
C GLN A 366 -13.17 0.10 -20.93
N ASN A 367 -13.48 1.30 -20.42
CA ASN A 367 -14.22 2.35 -21.12
C ASN A 367 -13.38 3.63 -21.23
N PRO A 368 -12.33 3.64 -22.06
CA PRO A 368 -11.40 4.75 -22.10
C PRO A 368 -12.01 6.04 -22.65
N ALA A 369 -13.03 5.98 -23.51
CA ALA A 369 -13.60 7.20 -24.11
C ALA A 369 -14.25 8.17 -23.10
N ASP A 370 -14.60 7.69 -21.91
CA ASP A 370 -15.34 8.44 -20.90
C ASP A 370 -14.48 8.75 -19.66
N LEU A 371 -13.16 8.90 -19.86
CA LEU A 371 -12.21 9.37 -18.85
C LEU A 371 -11.77 10.82 -19.06
N ASP A 372 -11.43 11.51 -17.97
CA ASP A 372 -10.82 12.85 -18.02
C ASP A 372 -9.34 12.77 -18.44
N TYR A 373 -9.11 12.77 -19.75
CA TYR A 373 -7.75 12.72 -20.33
C TYR A 373 -6.85 13.89 -19.95
N LYS A 374 -7.40 15.06 -19.57
CA LYS A 374 -6.58 16.17 -19.08
C LYS A 374 -5.93 15.80 -17.76
N GLY A 375 -6.67 15.11 -16.89
CA GLY A 375 -6.13 14.56 -15.65
C GLY A 375 -5.06 13.48 -15.88
N LEU A 376 -5.25 12.65 -16.91
CA LEU A 376 -4.33 11.55 -17.26
C LEU A 376 -3.01 12.01 -17.90
N SER A 377 -2.86 13.30 -18.25
CA SER A 377 -1.60 13.85 -18.78
C SER A 377 -0.40 13.70 -17.83
N ASN A 378 -0.64 13.47 -16.54
CA ASN A 378 0.40 13.21 -15.54
C ASN A 378 0.88 11.74 -15.52
N ILE A 379 0.27 10.86 -16.32
CA ILE A 379 0.61 9.43 -16.38
C ILE A 379 1.72 9.20 -17.40
N GLY A 380 2.84 8.63 -16.94
CA GLY A 380 3.99 8.29 -17.76
C GLY A 380 3.79 7.01 -18.57
N SER A 381 3.35 5.92 -17.92
CA SER A 381 3.29 4.60 -18.58
C SER A 381 1.88 4.24 -19.04
N TRP A 382 1.73 3.87 -20.31
CA TRP A 382 0.44 3.49 -20.89
C TRP A 382 0.50 2.06 -21.43
N PHE A 383 -0.28 1.16 -20.84
CA PHE A 383 -0.44 -0.22 -21.27
C PHE A 383 -1.74 -0.35 -22.05
N ILE A 384 -1.64 -0.52 -23.37
CA ILE A 384 -2.78 -0.47 -24.28
C ILE A 384 -3.03 -1.86 -24.83
N GLY A 385 -4.08 -2.50 -24.35
CA GLY A 385 -4.62 -3.73 -24.91
C GLY A 385 -5.61 -3.44 -26.05
N ARG A 386 -6.16 -4.51 -26.62
CA ARG A 386 -7.10 -4.43 -27.74
C ARG A 386 -8.29 -3.49 -27.48
N LEU A 387 -8.61 -2.64 -28.46
CA LEU A 387 -9.81 -1.78 -28.46
C LEU A 387 -10.60 -1.93 -29.76
N SER A 388 -11.83 -2.43 -29.66
CA SER A 388 -12.68 -2.69 -30.84
C SER A 388 -13.29 -1.45 -31.46
N THR A 389 -13.68 -0.44 -30.67
CA THR A 389 -14.42 0.71 -31.19
C THR A 389 -13.45 1.80 -31.69
N GLU A 390 -13.79 2.41 -32.82
CA GLU A 390 -13.00 3.52 -33.39
C GLU A 390 -13.03 4.76 -32.50
N ARG A 391 -14.15 5.00 -31.79
CA ARG A 391 -14.29 6.08 -30.81
C ARG A 391 -13.28 5.92 -29.66
N ASP A 392 -13.18 4.72 -29.07
CA ASP A 392 -12.25 4.44 -27.97
C ASP A 392 -10.80 4.62 -28.41
N ARG A 393 -10.45 4.09 -29.59
CA ARG A 393 -9.10 4.25 -30.17
C ARG A 393 -8.79 5.73 -30.44
N SER A 394 -9.71 6.45 -31.04
CA SER A 394 -9.50 7.88 -31.36
C SER A 394 -9.31 8.72 -30.10
N ARG A 395 -10.12 8.49 -29.07
CA ARG A 395 -10.00 9.16 -27.77
C ARG A 395 -8.68 8.84 -27.05
N LEU A 396 -8.28 7.57 -27.04
CA LEU A 396 -6.99 7.16 -26.50
C LEU A 396 -5.84 7.89 -27.23
N LEU A 397 -5.86 7.87 -28.57
CA LEU A 397 -4.83 8.51 -29.39
C LEU A 397 -4.80 10.03 -29.22
N GLU A 398 -5.94 10.70 -29.03
CA GLU A 398 -6.00 12.12 -28.65
C GLU A 398 -5.24 12.37 -27.34
N GLY A 399 -5.50 11.58 -26.31
CA GLY A 399 -4.84 11.67 -25.01
C GLY A 399 -3.33 11.39 -25.05
N MET A 400 -2.89 10.52 -25.97
CA MET A 400 -1.47 10.19 -26.16
C MET A 400 -0.70 11.24 -26.96
N VAL A 401 -1.34 12.04 -27.81
CA VAL A 401 -0.63 12.95 -28.72
C VAL A 401 -0.15 14.23 -28.02
N ASP A 402 -0.85 14.69 -26.97
CA ASP A 402 -0.39 15.83 -26.17
C ASP A 402 0.93 15.56 -25.42
N THR A 403 1.36 14.29 -25.34
CA THR A 403 2.65 13.87 -24.73
C THR A 403 3.71 13.43 -25.74
N ALA A 404 3.42 13.45 -27.05
CA ALA A 404 4.30 12.90 -28.08
C ALA A 404 5.21 13.96 -28.73
N HIS A 405 6.52 13.76 -28.64
CA HIS A 405 7.44 14.29 -29.65
C HIS A 405 7.24 13.52 -30.97
N VAL A 406 6.94 14.29 -32.02
CA VAL A 406 6.92 13.99 -33.47
C VAL A 406 7.51 12.62 -33.88
N GLY A 407 6.69 11.70 -34.39
CA GLY A 407 7.20 10.48 -35.05
C GLY A 407 6.18 9.39 -35.46
N LEU A 408 5.07 9.22 -34.75
CA LEU A 408 4.13 8.10 -34.99
C LEU A 408 2.95 8.49 -35.88
N GLU A 409 2.75 7.75 -36.98
CA GLU A 409 1.56 7.90 -37.82
C GLU A 409 0.33 7.33 -37.11
N ARG A 410 -0.61 8.21 -36.73
CA ARG A 410 -1.83 7.86 -35.97
C ARG A 410 -2.62 6.70 -36.58
N GLY A 411 -2.64 6.59 -37.91
CA GLY A 411 -3.34 5.51 -38.63
C GLY A 411 -2.78 4.13 -38.31
N SER A 412 -1.46 3.95 -38.45
CA SER A 412 -0.76 2.69 -38.19
C SER A 412 -0.93 2.23 -36.73
N LEU A 413 -0.87 3.17 -35.78
CA LEU A 413 -1.04 2.88 -34.36
C LEU A 413 -2.48 2.42 -34.04
N SER A 414 -3.48 3.07 -34.63
CA SER A 414 -4.89 2.68 -34.47
C SER A 414 -5.16 1.27 -35.00
N GLU A 415 -4.58 0.92 -36.16
CA GLU A 415 -4.70 -0.41 -36.75
C GLU A 415 -4.02 -1.48 -35.88
N THR A 416 -2.82 -1.20 -35.37
CA THR A 416 -2.11 -2.08 -34.44
C THR A 416 -2.97 -2.40 -33.21
N ILE A 417 -3.53 -1.36 -32.56
CA ILE A 417 -4.37 -1.51 -31.37
C ILE A 417 -5.65 -2.33 -31.65
N ALA A 418 -6.23 -2.21 -32.85
CA ALA A 418 -7.42 -2.97 -33.24
C ALA A 418 -7.14 -4.48 -33.39
N ASN A 419 -5.91 -4.82 -33.81
CA ASN A 419 -5.48 -6.16 -34.17
C ASN A 419 -4.75 -6.92 -33.04
N LEU A 420 -4.44 -6.27 -31.91
CA LEU A 420 -3.85 -6.93 -30.73
C LEU A 420 -4.63 -8.18 -30.31
N GLU A 421 -3.92 -9.26 -30.04
CA GLU A 421 -4.50 -10.48 -29.50
C GLU A 421 -4.79 -10.37 -28.00
N LYS A 422 -5.42 -11.41 -27.45
CA LYS A 422 -5.65 -11.50 -26.01
C LYS A 422 -4.31 -11.62 -25.29
N ARG A 423 -4.09 -10.80 -24.26
CA ARG A 423 -2.84 -10.68 -23.47
C ARG A 423 -1.68 -10.06 -24.23
N GLU A 424 -1.94 -9.44 -25.39
CA GLU A 424 -0.97 -8.55 -26.02
C GLU A 424 -1.25 -7.11 -25.64
N PHE A 425 -0.18 -6.38 -25.37
CA PHE A 425 -0.23 -5.00 -24.97
C PHE A 425 0.84 -4.21 -25.68
N LEU A 426 0.46 -2.98 -25.99
CA LEU A 426 1.37 -1.96 -26.45
C LEU A 426 1.74 -1.07 -25.26
N LEU A 427 3.01 -1.09 -24.86
CA LEU A 427 3.55 -0.20 -23.85
C LEU A 427 4.05 1.09 -24.49
N ARG A 428 3.49 2.22 -24.08
CA ARG A 428 3.99 3.55 -24.42
C ARG A 428 4.62 4.19 -23.18
N ARG A 429 5.86 4.64 -23.33
CA ARG A 429 6.62 5.41 -22.33
C ARG A 429 6.99 6.78 -22.89
N PRO A 430 7.13 7.83 -22.06
CA PRO A 430 7.44 9.18 -22.56
C PRO A 430 8.84 9.28 -23.13
N ALA A 431 9.80 8.51 -22.58
CA ALA A 431 11.21 8.53 -22.97
C ALA A 431 11.48 7.82 -24.32
N GLU A 432 10.56 6.98 -24.79
CA GLU A 432 10.75 6.19 -26.00
C GLU A 432 10.13 6.86 -27.22
N LYS A 433 10.65 6.57 -28.41
CA LYS A 433 10.07 7.06 -29.66
C LYS A 433 8.93 6.17 -30.14
N GLU A 434 9.15 4.86 -30.04
CA GLU A 434 8.21 3.85 -30.50
C GLU A 434 7.66 3.08 -29.29
N PRO A 435 6.39 2.66 -29.34
CA PRO A 435 5.83 1.82 -28.30
C PRO A 435 6.29 0.36 -28.44
N THR A 436 6.45 -0.33 -27.31
CA THR A 436 6.88 -1.73 -27.27
C THR A 436 5.69 -2.68 -27.27
N LEU A 437 5.63 -3.61 -28.23
CA LEU A 437 4.65 -4.68 -28.24
C LEU A 437 5.15 -5.88 -27.40
N PHE A 438 4.33 -6.33 -26.45
CA PHE A 438 4.67 -7.49 -25.64
C PHE A 438 3.45 -8.35 -25.31
N THR A 439 3.70 -9.63 -25.03
CA THR A 439 2.69 -10.58 -24.54
C THR A 439 2.90 -10.80 -23.05
N THR A 440 1.83 -10.77 -22.25
CA THR A 440 1.97 -10.91 -20.80
C THR A 440 2.40 -12.31 -20.37
N ARG A 441 3.26 -12.39 -19.36
CA ARG A 441 3.60 -13.66 -18.70
C ARG A 441 2.37 -14.31 -18.09
N PHE A 442 2.44 -15.60 -17.83
CA PHE A 442 1.44 -16.29 -17.02
C PHE A 442 1.48 -15.79 -15.57
N CYS A 443 0.31 -15.52 -14.99
CA CYS A 443 0.19 -15.08 -13.60
C CYS A 443 0.57 -16.21 -12.64
N MET A 444 1.22 -15.87 -11.53
CA MET A 444 1.46 -16.80 -10.42
C MET A 444 0.17 -17.16 -9.69
N SER A 445 -0.77 -16.22 -9.66
CA SER A 445 -2.08 -16.36 -9.04
C SER A 445 -3.08 -17.02 -10.00
N TYR A 446 -3.95 -17.85 -9.46
CA TYR A 446 -5.04 -18.49 -10.19
C TYR A 446 -6.16 -17.48 -10.47
N LEU A 447 -6.52 -17.33 -11.75
CA LEU A 447 -7.54 -16.38 -12.22
C LEU A 447 -8.91 -17.06 -12.27
N ALA A 448 -9.55 -17.23 -11.11
CA ALA A 448 -10.85 -17.90 -10.99
C ALA A 448 -12.04 -17.06 -11.51
N GLY A 449 -11.81 -15.77 -11.76
CA GLY A 449 -12.86 -14.78 -12.02
C GLY A 449 -13.38 -14.15 -10.72
N PRO A 450 -14.59 -13.56 -10.71
CA PRO A 450 -15.15 -12.94 -9.52
C PRO A 450 -15.41 -13.98 -8.42
N LEU A 451 -14.91 -13.71 -7.21
CA LEU A 451 -15.08 -14.62 -6.08
C LEU A 451 -16.47 -14.51 -5.45
N THR A 452 -17.03 -15.64 -5.02
CA THR A 452 -18.29 -15.65 -4.26
C THR A 452 -18.08 -15.14 -2.83
N ARG A 453 -19.15 -14.72 -2.15
CA ARG A 453 -19.07 -14.30 -0.73
C ARG A 453 -18.49 -15.39 0.17
N GLU A 454 -18.82 -16.66 -0.10
CA GLU A 454 -18.30 -17.81 0.65
C GLU A 454 -16.80 -18.01 0.40
N GLN A 455 -16.36 -17.88 -0.85
CA GLN A 455 -14.94 -17.93 -1.21
C GLN A 455 -14.15 -16.78 -0.59
N THR A 456 -14.70 -15.56 -0.62
CA THR A 456 -14.10 -14.40 0.07
C THR A 456 -13.98 -14.64 1.58
N ALA A 457 -15.00 -15.23 2.21
CA ALA A 457 -14.95 -15.58 3.62
C ALA A 457 -13.93 -16.68 3.94
N LEU A 458 -13.79 -17.66 3.06
CA LEU A 458 -12.75 -18.67 3.18
C LEU A 458 -11.35 -18.04 3.14
N LEU A 459 -11.10 -17.13 2.17
CA LEU A 459 -9.84 -16.41 2.06
C LEU A 459 -9.54 -15.54 3.28
N ALA A 460 -10.53 -14.79 3.75
CA ALA A 460 -10.34 -13.92 4.91
C ALA A 460 -10.02 -14.71 6.19
N ARG A 461 -10.61 -15.89 6.36
CA ARG A 461 -10.32 -16.79 7.49
C ARG A 461 -8.94 -17.44 7.40
N GLN A 462 -8.53 -17.86 6.21
CA GLN A 462 -7.21 -18.45 5.97
C GLN A 462 -6.06 -17.44 6.12
N ALA A 463 -6.35 -16.15 5.91
CA ALA A 463 -5.38 -15.07 6.05
C ALA A 463 -5.23 -14.55 7.50
N LEU A 464 -6.06 -14.96 8.47
CA LEU A 464 -5.88 -14.53 9.86
C LEU A 464 -4.76 -15.36 10.51
N PRO A 465 -3.83 -14.74 11.28
CA PRO A 465 -3.01 -15.51 12.21
C PRO A 465 -3.95 -16.28 13.15
N ALA A 466 -3.66 -17.56 13.38
CA ALA A 466 -4.45 -18.36 14.31
C ALA A 466 -4.49 -17.64 15.67
N ALA A 467 -5.67 -17.19 16.09
CA ALA A 467 -5.84 -16.61 17.41
C ALA A 467 -5.41 -17.66 18.46
N PRO A 468 -4.62 -17.30 19.47
CA PRO A 468 -4.33 -18.21 20.57
C PRO A 468 -5.66 -18.59 21.22
N VAL A 469 -5.99 -19.88 21.15
CA VAL A 469 -7.17 -20.45 21.80
C VAL A 469 -7.03 -20.19 23.29
N PRO A 470 -7.93 -19.43 23.95
CA PRO A 470 -7.91 -19.33 25.39
C PRO A 470 -8.13 -20.73 25.96
N PRO A 471 -7.35 -21.18 26.96
CA PRO A 471 -7.60 -22.46 27.60
C PRO A 471 -9.04 -22.45 28.13
N SER A 472 -9.83 -23.42 27.69
CA SER A 472 -11.20 -23.63 28.15
C SER A 472 -11.19 -23.82 29.67
N VAL A 473 -11.58 -22.79 30.42
CA VAL A 473 -11.82 -22.92 31.85
C VAL A 473 -13.09 -23.74 32.01
N GLY A 474 -12.91 -25.00 32.40
CA GLY A 474 -14.01 -25.87 32.80
C GLY A 474 -14.76 -25.24 33.96
N VAL A 475 -16.04 -24.95 33.74
CA VAL A 475 -16.97 -24.49 34.77
C VAL A 475 -17.17 -25.64 35.77
N ALA A 476 -16.47 -25.57 36.90
CA ALA A 476 -16.80 -26.35 38.09
C ALA A 476 -17.58 -25.46 39.04
N VAL A 477 -18.87 -25.78 39.21
CA VAL A 477 -19.78 -25.18 40.19
C VAL A 477 -19.43 -25.74 41.57
N PRO A 478 -19.12 -24.91 42.60
CA PRO A 478 -19.08 -25.40 43.97
C PRO A 478 -20.46 -25.26 44.62
N GLU A 479 -20.94 -26.39 45.13
CA GLU A 479 -22.14 -26.54 45.94
C GLU A 479 -22.02 -25.81 47.30
N THR A 480 -23.14 -25.22 47.70
CA THR A 480 -23.41 -24.64 49.00
C THR A 480 -23.45 -25.71 50.10
N THR A 481 -22.68 -25.52 51.18
CA THR A 481 -22.95 -26.17 52.47
C THR A 481 -22.89 -25.14 53.60
N ALA A 482 -23.95 -25.11 54.39
CA ALA A 482 -24.09 -24.31 55.60
C ALA A 482 -23.74 -25.14 56.85
N VAL A 483 -23.27 -24.51 57.93
CA VAL A 483 -23.84 -24.42 59.32
C VAL A 483 -22.70 -24.74 60.34
N PRO A 484 -22.62 -24.35 61.66
CA PRO A 484 -23.07 -23.18 62.46
C PRO A 484 -22.05 -22.60 63.52
N VAL A 485 -22.31 -21.35 63.99
CA VAL A 485 -22.43 -20.83 65.39
C VAL A 485 -21.21 -20.72 66.39
N GLN A 486 -21.10 -19.51 66.98
CA GLN A 486 -20.86 -19.09 68.41
C GLN A 486 -19.58 -18.31 68.84
N ALA A 487 -19.80 -17.00 69.06
CA ALA A 487 -19.56 -16.14 70.24
C ALA A 487 -18.23 -16.16 71.04
N ALA A 488 -17.61 -14.98 71.21
CA ALA A 488 -17.39 -14.34 72.52
C ALA A 488 -16.79 -12.92 72.40
N THR A 489 -17.27 -12.04 73.27
CA THR A 489 -17.08 -10.58 73.41
C THR A 489 -15.79 -10.21 74.17
N VAL A 490 -15.09 -9.11 73.82
CA VAL A 490 -14.47 -8.14 74.79
C VAL A 490 -14.37 -6.74 74.15
N LEU A 491 -14.73 -5.74 74.95
CA LEU A 491 -14.77 -4.28 74.73
C LEU A 491 -13.37 -3.63 74.65
N THR A 492 -13.19 -2.54 73.87
CA THR A 492 -13.17 -1.13 74.36
C THR A 492 -12.62 -0.12 73.33
N GLN A 493 -13.39 0.97 73.21
CA GLN A 493 -13.02 2.40 73.13
C GLN A 493 -12.79 3.10 71.78
N ASP A 494 -13.60 4.15 71.64
CA ASP A 494 -13.85 5.05 70.52
C ASP A 494 -12.74 6.07 70.23
N LEU A 495 -12.62 6.41 68.94
CA LEU A 495 -12.43 7.78 68.47
C LEU A 495 -13.51 8.05 67.39
N PRO A 496 -14.10 9.26 67.35
CA PRO A 496 -15.34 9.49 66.60
C PRO A 496 -15.06 9.50 65.09
N VAL A 497 -15.58 8.50 64.39
CA VAL A 497 -15.73 8.55 62.93
C VAL A 497 -17.10 9.18 62.67
N GLN A 498 -17.12 10.37 62.08
CA GLN A 498 -18.36 10.94 61.55
C GLN A 498 -18.96 9.96 60.53
N GLU A 499 -20.23 9.63 60.76
CA GLU A 499 -21.00 8.60 60.09
C GLU A 499 -21.06 8.85 58.58
N VAL A 500 -20.55 7.90 57.81
CA VAL A 500 -20.93 7.77 56.40
C VAL A 500 -22.36 7.23 56.40
N GLU A 501 -23.31 7.86 55.71
CA GLU A 501 -24.68 7.35 55.66
C GLU A 501 -24.69 5.92 55.07
N VAL A 502 -25.11 4.96 55.89
CA VAL A 502 -25.29 3.56 55.49
C VAL A 502 -26.78 3.32 55.29
N GLN A 503 -27.22 3.19 54.04
CA GLN A 503 -28.58 2.75 53.71
C GLN A 503 -28.54 1.28 53.28
N ASN A 504 -29.31 0.41 53.95
CA ASN A 504 -29.38 -1.04 53.66
C ASN A 504 -28.03 -1.80 53.68
N GLY A 505 -27.07 -1.36 54.50
CA GLY A 505 -25.74 -2.00 54.61
C GLY A 505 -24.74 -1.56 53.53
N GLU A 506 -25.11 -0.62 52.67
CA GLU A 506 -24.27 -0.07 51.61
C GLU A 506 -23.90 1.37 51.92
N ILE A 507 -22.66 1.73 51.61
CA ILE A 507 -22.10 3.07 51.83
C ILE A 507 -22.52 3.95 50.64
N THR A 508 -23.38 4.95 50.87
CA THR A 508 -23.94 5.80 49.79
C THR A 508 -23.23 7.15 49.63
N GLN A 509 -22.30 7.49 50.54
CA GLN A 509 -21.40 8.63 50.42
C GLN A 509 -19.95 8.16 50.39
N ALA A 510 -19.10 8.77 49.56
CA ALA A 510 -17.70 8.40 49.48
C ALA A 510 -17.00 8.60 50.84
N PRO A 511 -16.32 7.57 51.40
CA PRO A 511 -15.54 7.72 52.62
C PRO A 511 -14.49 8.84 52.53
N ILE A 512 -14.38 9.62 53.60
CA ILE A 512 -13.43 10.75 53.68
C ILE A 512 -11.98 10.22 53.73
N GLY A 513 -11.16 10.66 52.77
CA GLY A 513 -9.73 10.36 52.71
C GLY A 513 -8.88 11.14 53.72
N ALA A 514 -7.56 11.00 53.64
CA ALA A 514 -6.63 11.77 54.47
C ALA A 514 -6.68 13.27 54.16
N ALA A 515 -6.65 14.13 55.19
CA ALA A 515 -6.70 15.59 55.01
C ALA A 515 -5.55 16.12 54.12
N GLY A 516 -5.91 16.85 53.07
CA GLY A 516 -4.98 17.44 52.10
C GLY A 516 -4.49 16.50 51.00
N ILE A 517 -5.13 15.34 50.81
CA ILE A 517 -4.97 14.48 49.63
C ILE A 517 -6.14 14.73 48.67
N PRO A 518 -5.90 15.01 47.38
CA PRO A 518 -6.97 15.13 46.39
C PRO A 518 -7.76 13.83 46.26
N VAL A 519 -9.08 13.95 46.11
CA VAL A 519 -10.01 12.82 45.89
C VAL A 519 -10.78 13.09 44.61
N HIS A 520 -10.68 12.19 43.63
CA HIS A 520 -11.42 12.29 42.36
C HIS A 520 -12.24 11.03 42.07
N TYR A 521 -13.14 11.12 41.08
CA TYR A 521 -14.04 10.04 40.67
C TYR A 521 -13.87 9.78 39.18
N LEU A 522 -13.67 8.51 38.80
CA LEU A 522 -13.63 8.07 37.40
C LEU A 522 -15.02 7.58 36.98
N TYR A 523 -15.58 8.13 35.91
CA TYR A 523 -16.92 7.79 35.46
C TYR A 523 -16.87 6.59 34.50
N GLY A 524 -17.71 5.59 34.75
CA GLY A 524 -17.90 4.46 33.83
C GLY A 524 -18.96 4.73 32.76
N ASN A 525 -18.98 3.91 31.71
CA ASN A 525 -20.00 3.99 30.64
C ASN A 525 -21.42 3.57 31.10
N SER A 526 -21.59 3.06 32.33
CA SER A 526 -22.87 2.58 32.86
C SER A 526 -23.52 3.59 33.81
N PHE A 527 -24.64 4.17 33.38
CA PHE A 527 -25.47 5.05 34.20
C PHE A 527 -26.45 4.22 35.05
N ALA A 528 -26.04 3.86 36.28
CA ALA A 528 -26.84 3.73 37.52
C ALA A 528 -26.41 2.54 38.42
N GLY A 529 -26.07 2.84 39.68
CA GLY A 529 -25.99 1.85 40.77
C GLY A 529 -24.69 1.04 40.88
N GLU A 530 -23.66 1.39 40.11
CA GLU A 530 -22.37 0.70 40.14
C GLU A 530 -21.61 0.94 41.45
N LYS A 531 -20.89 -0.08 41.91
CA LYS A 531 -20.08 -0.03 43.14
C LYS A 531 -18.69 0.51 42.82
N TYR A 532 -18.23 1.48 43.60
CA TYR A 532 -16.95 2.15 43.46
C TYR A 532 -15.97 1.64 44.52
N THR A 533 -14.74 1.40 44.08
CA THR A 533 -13.64 0.91 44.92
C THR A 533 -12.50 1.93 44.96
N PRO A 534 -11.77 2.04 46.09
CA PRO A 534 -10.69 3.00 46.21
C PRO A 534 -9.44 2.52 45.45
N ALA A 535 -8.80 3.43 44.74
CA ALA A 535 -7.54 3.25 44.04
C ALA A 535 -6.62 4.46 44.23
N LEU A 536 -5.32 4.28 43.98
CA LEU A 536 -4.36 5.38 43.89
C LEU A 536 -4.10 5.69 42.43
N LEU A 537 -4.15 6.97 42.10
CA LEU A 537 -3.71 7.50 40.82
C LEU A 537 -2.35 8.17 41.01
N ALA A 538 -1.33 7.70 40.29
CA ALA A 538 -0.02 8.33 40.22
C ALA A 538 0.21 8.87 38.81
N TYR A 539 0.30 10.19 38.68
CA TYR A 539 0.68 10.83 37.43
C TYR A 539 2.18 11.08 37.42
N LEU A 540 2.88 10.34 36.57
CA LEU A 540 4.34 10.35 36.47
C LEU A 540 4.77 11.00 35.16
N SER A 541 5.84 11.78 35.22
CA SER A 541 6.59 12.25 34.06
C SER A 541 7.96 11.60 34.13
N ILE A 542 8.29 10.80 33.13
CA ILE A 542 9.50 9.99 33.06
C ILE A 542 10.32 10.49 31.87
N HIS A 543 11.52 10.99 32.17
CA HIS A 543 12.47 11.41 31.16
C HIS A 543 13.43 10.25 30.82
N TYR A 544 13.60 10.00 29.53
CA TYR A 544 14.50 9.01 28.96
C TYR A 544 15.58 9.72 28.15
N ASP A 545 16.85 9.42 28.46
CA ASP A 545 18.00 10.00 27.78
C ASP A 545 18.97 8.89 27.31
N ASN A 546 19.44 9.02 26.08
CA ASN A 546 20.54 8.26 25.51
C ASN A 546 21.34 9.13 24.52
N GLU A 547 22.37 9.80 25.03
CA GLU A 547 23.28 10.66 24.24
C GLU A 547 23.85 9.97 22.99
N LYS A 548 24.20 8.68 23.08
CA LYS A 548 24.83 7.94 21.96
C LYS A 548 23.93 7.86 20.73
N HIS A 549 22.62 7.82 20.95
CA HIS A 549 21.61 7.72 19.90
C HIS A 549 20.78 9.01 19.78
N SER A 550 21.17 10.08 20.49
CA SER A 550 20.48 11.38 20.50
C SER A 550 19.00 11.27 20.84
N ILE A 551 18.65 10.36 21.76
CA ILE A 551 17.27 10.17 22.24
C ILE A 551 17.12 10.96 23.53
N SER A 552 16.12 11.84 23.57
CA SER A 552 15.71 12.61 24.74
C SER A 552 14.19 12.77 24.68
N GLU A 553 13.46 11.97 25.46
CA GLU A 553 11.99 11.90 25.40
C GLU A 553 11.39 11.96 26.81
N ASP A 554 10.37 12.79 26.98
CA ASP A 554 9.52 12.81 28.17
C ASP A 554 8.25 12.02 27.90
N ARG A 555 7.92 11.07 28.77
CA ARG A 555 6.63 10.38 28.76
C ARG A 555 5.83 10.70 30.00
N GLU A 556 4.56 10.95 29.80
CA GLU A 556 3.60 11.23 30.86
C GLU A 556 2.66 10.04 30.99
N LEU A 557 2.66 9.38 32.14
CA LEU A 557 1.94 8.13 32.35
C LEU A 557 1.11 8.21 33.62
N LEU A 558 -0.14 7.76 33.54
CA LEU A 558 -1.01 7.55 34.68
C LEU A 558 -0.93 6.09 35.11
N ARG A 559 -0.67 5.86 36.40
CA ARG A 559 -0.74 4.52 37.01
C ARG A 559 -1.89 4.48 38.00
N LEU A 560 -2.78 3.51 37.80
CA LEU A 560 -3.92 3.26 38.66
C LEU A 560 -3.74 1.94 39.41
N THR A 561 -3.71 1.98 40.74
CA THR A 561 -3.51 0.78 41.58
C THR A 561 -4.63 0.63 42.63
N PRO A 562 -5.25 -0.55 42.77
CA PRO A 562 -6.25 -0.79 43.81
C PRO A 562 -5.71 -0.58 45.22
N VAL A 563 -6.56 -0.07 46.13
CA VAL A 563 -6.27 0.04 47.56
C VAL A 563 -7.14 -0.98 48.30
N ARG A 564 -6.52 -1.98 48.93
CA ARG A 564 -7.25 -3.10 49.58
C ARG A 564 -7.01 -3.13 51.09
N GLU A 565 -7.94 -3.76 51.83
CA GLU A 565 -7.69 -4.15 53.21
C GLU A 565 -6.76 -5.38 53.25
N GLY A 566 -5.73 -5.37 54.10
CA GLY A 566 -4.82 -6.51 54.26
C GLY A 566 -3.38 -6.11 54.57
N LEU A 567 -2.49 -7.11 54.57
CA LEU A 567 -1.04 -6.96 54.82
C LEU A 567 -0.31 -6.13 53.76
N LEU A 568 -0.85 -6.09 52.53
CA LEU A 568 -0.29 -5.38 51.40
C LEU A 568 -1.38 -4.48 50.81
N THR A 569 -1.48 -3.27 51.37
CA THR A 569 -2.57 -2.32 51.07
C THR A 569 -2.53 -1.82 49.62
N VAL A 570 -1.33 -1.73 49.04
CA VAL A 570 -1.07 -1.23 47.68
C VAL A 570 0.02 -2.11 47.06
N ASP A 571 -0.29 -2.75 45.93
CA ASP A 571 0.68 -3.47 45.10
C ASP A 571 0.81 -2.82 43.72
N TRP A 572 1.94 -2.16 43.48
CA TRP A 572 2.19 -1.51 42.18
C TRP A 572 2.36 -2.50 41.02
N ASN A 573 2.61 -3.79 41.29
CA ASN A 573 2.63 -4.81 40.23
C ASN A 573 1.22 -5.09 39.65
N GLU A 574 0.16 -4.76 40.40
CA GLU A 574 -1.23 -4.80 39.92
C GLU A 574 -1.66 -3.46 39.31
N SER A 575 -0.74 -2.51 39.10
CA SER A 575 -1.07 -1.23 38.49
C SER A 575 -1.47 -1.38 37.02
N LYS A 576 -2.52 -0.67 36.62
CA LYS A 576 -2.88 -0.45 35.21
C LYS A 576 -2.27 0.87 34.76
N LEU A 577 -1.72 0.88 33.54
CA LEU A 577 -1.14 2.05 32.88
C LEU A 577 -2.17 2.68 31.96
N PHE A 578 -2.19 4.00 31.92
CA PHE A 578 -3.03 4.81 31.04
C PHE A 578 -2.25 6.02 30.54
N GLU A 579 -2.53 6.46 29.32
CA GLU A 579 -2.12 7.76 28.82
C GLU A 579 -3.00 8.88 29.43
N PRO A 580 -2.52 10.13 29.50
CA PRO A 580 -3.24 11.23 30.16
C PRO A 580 -4.63 11.52 29.62
N ASP A 581 -4.89 11.23 28.35
CA ASP A 581 -6.14 11.45 27.63
C ASP A 581 -7.12 10.28 27.72
N GLU A 582 -6.70 9.11 28.23
CA GLU A 582 -7.56 7.94 28.41
C GLU A 582 -8.42 8.00 29.68
N ILE A 583 -8.09 8.90 30.61
CA ILE A 583 -8.76 9.05 31.90
C ILE A 583 -9.30 10.46 32.05
N ASP A 584 -10.63 10.57 32.08
CA ASP A 584 -11.32 11.73 32.63
C ASP A 584 -11.67 11.49 34.10
N SER A 585 -11.28 12.44 34.94
CA SER A 585 -11.57 12.44 36.37
C SER A 585 -12.39 13.66 36.75
N GLU A 586 -13.41 13.46 37.58
CA GLU A 586 -14.29 14.50 38.07
C GLU A 586 -14.09 14.73 39.58
N ASP A 587 -14.37 15.95 40.03
CA ASP A 587 -14.26 16.32 41.46
C ASP A 587 -15.52 15.96 42.27
N GLN A 588 -16.63 15.67 41.58
CA GLN A 588 -17.90 15.35 42.23
C GLN A 588 -18.24 13.85 42.13
N PRO A 589 -18.82 13.26 43.18
CA PRO A 589 -19.26 11.88 43.15
C PRO A 589 -20.43 11.68 42.17
N PRO A 590 -20.52 10.53 41.48
CA PRO A 590 -21.67 10.21 40.64
C PRO A 590 -22.97 10.08 41.45
N ALA A 591 -24.09 10.48 40.85
CA ALA A 591 -25.40 10.33 41.46
C ALA A 591 -25.75 8.84 41.67
N ASN A 592 -26.21 8.47 42.87
CA ASN A 592 -26.60 7.10 43.25
C ASN A 592 -25.47 6.04 43.23
N ALA A 593 -24.20 6.45 43.39
CA ALA A 593 -23.08 5.52 43.53
C ALA A 593 -23.05 4.81 44.90
N ARG A 594 -22.55 3.57 44.92
CA ARG A 594 -22.27 2.80 46.14
C ARG A 594 -20.76 2.70 46.33
N TYR A 595 -20.24 2.79 47.55
CA TYR A 595 -18.80 2.80 47.81
C TYR A 595 -18.35 1.59 48.64
N ALA A 596 -17.13 1.10 48.38
CA ALA A 596 -16.45 0.14 49.23
C ALA A 596 -15.87 0.82 50.49
N SER A 597 -15.44 0.02 51.47
CA SER A 597 -14.73 0.54 52.64
C SER A 597 -13.37 1.12 52.23
N LEU A 598 -12.96 2.21 52.89
CA LEU A 598 -11.63 2.79 52.73
C LEU A 598 -10.69 2.25 53.82
N PRO A 599 -9.59 1.57 53.47
CA PRO A 599 -8.64 1.03 54.44
C PRO A 599 -8.05 2.08 55.37
N ALA A 600 -7.74 1.70 56.61
CA ALA A 600 -7.25 2.61 57.65
C ALA A 600 -5.98 3.37 57.24
N ASP A 601 -5.08 2.72 56.49
CA ASP A 601 -3.85 3.35 56.02
C ASP A 601 -4.09 4.45 54.99
N ALA A 602 -5.18 4.38 54.21
CA ALA A 602 -5.57 5.43 53.26
C ALA A 602 -6.14 6.68 53.93
N ARG A 603 -6.33 6.65 55.25
CA ARG A 603 -6.69 7.83 56.07
C ARG A 603 -5.46 8.54 56.67
N LYS A 604 -4.25 7.97 56.51
CA LYS A 604 -3.00 8.52 57.05
C LYS A 604 -2.18 9.19 55.94
N LYS A 605 -1.86 10.47 56.10
CA LYS A 605 -1.02 11.23 55.14
C LYS A 605 0.36 10.61 54.90
N THR A 606 0.95 9.99 55.93
CA THR A 606 2.26 9.32 55.84
C THR A 606 2.28 8.16 54.86
N SER A 607 1.15 7.45 54.71
CA SER A 607 1.03 6.33 53.76
C SER A 607 1.17 6.81 52.32
N TYR A 608 0.55 7.94 51.96
CA TYR A 608 0.66 8.52 50.62
C TYR A 608 2.08 8.93 50.28
N THR A 609 2.85 9.49 51.22
CA THR A 609 4.28 9.79 50.99
C THR A 609 5.10 8.53 50.73
N GLN A 610 4.76 7.41 51.39
CA GLN A 610 5.41 6.13 51.15
C GLN A 610 4.98 5.51 49.80
N TRP A 611 3.68 5.51 49.50
CA TRP A 611 3.15 4.98 48.25
C TRP A 611 3.64 5.77 47.03
N GLN A 612 3.76 7.09 47.13
CA GLN A 612 4.35 7.92 46.09
C GLN A 612 5.80 7.54 45.81
N LYS A 613 6.62 7.27 46.85
CA LYS A 613 8.00 6.76 46.65
C LYS A 613 8.01 5.37 46.02
N GLN A 614 7.08 4.50 46.41
CA GLN A 614 6.95 3.16 45.83
C GLN A 614 6.53 3.23 44.35
N ALA A 615 5.67 4.18 43.96
CA ALA A 615 5.31 4.40 42.56
C ALA A 615 6.51 4.76 41.71
N VAL A 616 7.35 5.70 42.18
CA VAL A 616 8.61 6.10 41.52
C VAL A 616 9.59 4.92 41.45
N ASP A 617 9.75 4.17 42.54
CA ASP A 617 10.62 2.99 42.57
C ASP A 617 10.14 1.87 41.65
N HIS A 618 8.82 1.70 41.52
CA HIS A 618 8.22 0.75 40.59
C HIS A 618 8.50 1.20 39.15
N ALA A 619 8.17 2.45 38.80
CA ALA A 619 8.41 3.01 37.49
C ALA A 619 9.88 2.88 37.06
N TYR A 620 10.81 3.21 37.95
CA TYR A 620 12.25 3.02 37.70
C TYR A 620 12.67 1.58 37.35
N ARG A 621 11.94 0.56 37.86
CA ARG A 621 12.27 -0.85 37.65
C ARG A 621 11.59 -1.45 36.43
N THR A 622 10.39 -1.01 36.12
CA THR A 622 9.51 -1.63 35.13
C THR A 622 9.38 -0.82 33.86
N ASP A 623 9.45 0.52 33.93
CA ASP A 623 9.32 1.36 32.76
C ASP A 623 10.59 1.35 31.91
N THR A 624 10.38 1.21 30.61
CA THR A 624 11.43 1.25 29.59
C THR A 624 10.89 1.94 28.34
N LEU A 625 11.73 2.75 27.71
CA LEU A 625 11.47 3.26 26.38
C LEU A 625 12.15 2.34 25.36
N ALA A 626 11.34 1.71 24.51
CA ALA A 626 11.85 0.93 23.38
C ALA A 626 12.21 1.88 22.23
N TYR A 627 13.35 1.63 21.60
CA TYR A 627 13.74 2.24 20.34
C TYR A 627 14.36 1.19 19.42
N TYR A 628 14.32 1.45 18.12
CA TYR A 628 14.74 0.51 17.09
C TYR A 628 16.00 0.99 16.40
N THR A 629 16.86 0.04 16.01
CA THR A 629 18.13 0.35 15.36
C THR A 629 18.39 -0.57 14.19
N HIS A 630 19.02 -0.03 13.15
CA HIS A 630 19.53 -0.80 12.02
C HIS A 630 20.99 -0.42 11.78
N GLN A 631 21.91 -1.30 12.20
CA GLN A 631 23.34 -0.96 12.31
C GLN A 631 24.02 -0.71 10.96
N GLU A 632 23.67 -1.49 9.93
CA GLU A 632 24.32 -1.43 8.60
C GLU A 632 23.99 -0.11 7.89
N LEU A 633 22.73 0.31 7.97
CA LEU A 633 22.26 1.60 7.44
C LEU A 633 22.48 2.76 8.41
N LYS A 634 22.94 2.48 9.64
CA LYS A 634 23.13 3.47 10.72
C LYS A 634 21.86 4.29 11.00
N MET A 635 20.71 3.64 10.96
CA MET A 635 19.42 4.25 11.23
C MET A 635 18.96 3.95 12.65
N PHE A 636 18.28 4.92 13.25
CA PHE A 636 17.71 4.85 14.59
C PHE A 636 16.26 5.33 14.52
N SER A 637 15.39 4.75 15.34
CA SER A 637 14.00 5.18 15.39
C SER A 637 13.86 6.57 16.00
N GLU A 638 12.86 7.30 15.55
CA GLU A 638 12.46 8.56 16.17
C GLU A 638 11.71 8.29 17.49
N PRO A 639 11.70 9.25 18.44
CA PRO A 639 10.85 9.19 19.63
C PRO A 639 9.39 8.87 19.28
N GLY A 640 8.81 7.86 19.92
CA GLY A 640 7.44 7.40 19.65
C GLY A 640 7.19 6.70 18.30
N GLU A 641 8.19 6.54 17.43
CA GLU A 641 8.05 5.78 16.17
C GLU A 641 7.76 4.31 16.48
N THR A 642 6.76 3.71 15.81
CA THR A 642 6.43 2.30 15.98
C THR A 642 7.47 1.40 15.29
N GLU A 643 7.58 0.12 15.70
CA GLU A 643 8.48 -0.84 15.05
C GLU A 643 8.21 -0.94 13.55
N ARG A 644 6.92 -1.06 13.19
CA ARG A 644 6.45 -1.07 11.81
C ARG A 644 6.96 0.13 11.02
N ASP A 645 6.78 1.34 11.54
CA ASP A 645 7.11 2.56 10.82
C ASP A 645 8.63 2.67 10.62
N PHE A 646 9.41 2.26 11.64
CA PHE A 646 10.86 2.17 11.53
C PHE A 646 11.30 1.13 10.49
N VAL A 647 10.73 -0.08 10.51
CA VAL A 647 11.01 -1.14 9.53
C VAL A 647 10.67 -0.66 8.11
N ALA A 648 9.52 -0.01 7.92
CA ALA A 648 9.13 0.56 6.64
C ALA A 648 10.11 1.63 6.14
N ARG A 649 10.63 2.48 7.05
CA ARG A 649 11.64 3.48 6.74
C ARG A 649 12.99 2.86 6.39
N VAL A 650 13.40 1.81 7.09
CA VAL A 650 14.60 1.01 6.79
C VAL A 650 14.49 0.35 5.41
N GLN A 651 13.35 -0.27 5.10
CA GLN A 651 13.09 -0.88 3.78
C GLN A 651 13.15 0.16 2.66
N LEU A 652 12.58 1.36 2.86
CA LEU A 652 12.67 2.44 1.88
C LEU A 652 14.11 2.91 1.68
N ALA A 653 14.85 3.17 2.76
CA ALA A 653 16.26 3.59 2.67
C ALA A 653 17.12 2.52 1.98
N ALA A 654 16.83 1.24 2.21
CA ALA A 654 17.46 0.14 1.49
C ALA A 654 17.19 0.21 -0.02
N ARG A 655 15.94 0.48 -0.43
CA ARG A 655 15.58 0.68 -1.84
C ARG A 655 16.24 1.93 -2.44
N GLU A 656 16.32 3.03 -1.72
CA GLU A 656 17.00 4.24 -2.21
C GLU A 656 18.49 3.99 -2.44
N ASN A 657 19.16 3.33 -1.49
CA ASN A 657 20.56 2.95 -1.64
C ASN A 657 20.77 1.97 -2.81
N ARG A 658 19.85 1.01 -2.95
CA ARG A 658 19.82 0.07 -4.07
C ARG A 658 19.65 0.80 -5.40
N ASP A 659 18.64 1.65 -5.54
CA ASP A 659 18.35 2.38 -6.77
C ASP A 659 19.50 3.32 -7.15
N ALA A 660 20.10 4.01 -6.17
CA ALA A 660 21.27 4.87 -6.38
C ALA A 660 22.52 4.08 -6.83
N ALA A 661 22.71 2.86 -6.33
CA ALA A 661 23.81 2.01 -6.78
C ALA A 661 23.52 1.37 -8.15
N LEU A 662 22.26 1.06 -8.46
CA LEU A 662 21.84 0.64 -9.80
C LEU A 662 22.12 1.74 -10.83
N ASP A 663 21.81 2.99 -10.51
CA ASP A 663 22.09 4.12 -11.40
C ASP A 663 23.59 4.32 -11.62
N LYS A 664 24.43 4.15 -10.59
CA LYS A 664 25.89 4.20 -10.77
C LYS A 664 26.40 3.12 -11.72
N VAL A 665 25.87 1.89 -11.60
CA VAL A 665 26.20 0.80 -12.51
C VAL A 665 25.72 1.18 -13.92
N ARG A 666 24.45 1.51 -14.10
CA ARG A 666 23.89 1.90 -15.41
C ARG A 666 24.68 3.04 -16.05
N ASP A 667 24.98 4.13 -15.34
CA ASP A 667 25.76 5.26 -15.84
C ASP A 667 27.18 4.87 -16.28
N GLN A 668 27.80 3.92 -15.58
CA GLN A 668 29.12 3.40 -15.94
C GLN A 668 29.06 2.60 -17.26
N TYR A 669 28.06 1.73 -17.41
CA TYR A 669 27.90 0.90 -18.60
C TYR A 669 27.35 1.68 -19.80
N ASP A 670 26.44 2.64 -19.60
CA ASP A 670 25.93 3.54 -20.65
C ASP A 670 27.04 4.31 -21.38
N LYS A 671 28.06 4.75 -20.64
CA LYS A 671 29.25 5.40 -21.23
C LYS A 671 30.04 4.43 -22.10
N LYS A 672 30.17 3.17 -21.66
CA LYS A 672 30.82 2.11 -22.44
C LYS A 672 29.99 1.75 -23.68
N TYR A 673 28.66 1.60 -23.54
CA TYR A 673 27.73 1.34 -24.66
C TYR A 673 27.77 2.45 -25.71
N LYS A 674 27.60 3.72 -25.33
CA LYS A 674 27.66 4.84 -26.29
C LYS A 674 28.98 4.87 -27.06
N THR A 675 30.08 4.51 -26.39
CA THR A 675 31.40 4.41 -27.03
C THR A 675 31.45 3.26 -28.02
N LEU A 676 30.87 2.11 -27.66
CA LEU A 676 30.88 0.90 -28.49
C LEU A 676 29.89 0.98 -29.66
N GLU A 677 28.68 1.47 -29.44
CA GLU A 677 27.69 1.76 -30.49
C GLU A 677 28.25 2.77 -31.49
N GLY A 678 28.90 3.83 -31.02
CA GLY A 678 29.58 4.78 -31.90
C GLY A 678 30.70 4.17 -32.73
N LYS A 679 31.31 3.05 -32.30
CA LYS A 679 32.26 2.27 -33.10
C LYS A 679 31.55 1.32 -34.06
N ILE A 680 30.47 0.67 -33.63
CA ILE A 680 29.65 -0.24 -34.43
C ILE A 680 29.05 0.51 -35.62
N ILE A 681 28.39 1.64 -35.39
CA ILE A 681 27.83 2.49 -36.45
C ILE A 681 28.91 2.88 -37.48
N LYS A 682 30.09 3.29 -37.01
CA LYS A 682 31.22 3.61 -37.91
C LYS A 682 31.73 2.40 -38.69
N ALA A 683 31.69 1.20 -38.10
CA ALA A 683 32.08 -0.04 -38.75
C ALA A 683 31.04 -0.44 -39.82
N GLU A 684 29.75 -0.33 -39.51
CA GLU A 684 28.63 -0.53 -40.45
C GLU A 684 28.69 0.46 -41.62
N GLU A 685 28.82 1.77 -41.35
CA GLU A 685 28.99 2.80 -42.37
C GLU A 685 30.20 2.52 -43.28
N LYS A 686 31.28 1.97 -42.71
CA LYS A 686 32.47 1.59 -43.47
C LYS A 686 32.20 0.39 -44.37
N ILE A 687 31.50 -0.64 -43.87
CA ILE A 687 31.09 -1.81 -44.67
C ILE A 687 30.19 -1.36 -45.82
N ASP A 688 29.21 -0.50 -45.56
CA ASP A 688 28.30 0.03 -46.58
C ASP A 688 29.08 0.79 -47.66
N ARG A 689 29.99 1.68 -47.25
CA ARG A 689 30.84 2.44 -48.16
C ARG A 689 31.75 1.56 -49.00
N GLU A 690 32.41 0.57 -48.41
CA GLU A 690 33.29 -0.36 -49.13
C GLU A 690 32.50 -1.29 -50.06
N THR A 691 31.28 -1.67 -49.66
CA THR A 691 30.35 -2.46 -50.46
C THR A 691 29.83 -1.67 -51.67
N GLU A 692 29.48 -0.39 -51.51
CA GLU A 692 29.11 0.50 -52.62
C GLU A 692 30.29 0.74 -53.58
N GLN A 693 31.49 1.00 -53.06
CA GLN A 693 32.70 1.15 -53.90
C GLN A 693 33.05 -0.15 -54.67
N SER A 694 32.78 -1.32 -54.08
CA SER A 694 32.93 -2.62 -54.75
C SER A 694 31.89 -2.83 -55.86
N LYS A 695 30.65 -2.36 -55.68
CA LYS A 695 29.61 -2.36 -56.72
C LYS A 695 29.97 -1.43 -57.88
N ASP A 696 30.56 -0.26 -57.61
CA ASP A 696 31.03 0.68 -58.65
C ASP A 696 32.31 0.20 -59.36
N ALA A 697 33.23 -0.46 -58.65
CA ALA A 697 34.41 -1.10 -59.25
C ALA A 697 34.03 -2.27 -60.20
N LYS A 698 32.97 -3.01 -59.89
CA LYS A 698 32.40 -4.03 -60.79
C LYS A 698 31.76 -3.40 -62.04
N ARG A 699 31.18 -2.20 -61.93
CA ARG A 699 30.67 -1.42 -63.07
C ARG A 699 31.77 -0.93 -64.01
N GLN A 700 32.96 -0.59 -63.50
CA GLN A 700 34.12 -0.20 -64.31
C GLN A 700 34.88 -1.38 -64.95
N THR A 701 34.56 -2.62 -64.59
CA THR A 701 35.24 -3.83 -65.11
C THR A 701 34.37 -4.62 -66.10
N ALA A 702 33.14 -4.16 -66.37
CA ALA A 702 32.20 -4.83 -67.26
C ALA A 702 32.09 -4.10 -68.62
N ILE A 703 33.14 -4.18 -69.44
CA ILE A 703 32.98 -3.99 -70.90
C ILE A 703 33.76 -5.09 -71.64
N SER A 704 33.01 -5.79 -72.49
CA SER A 704 33.40 -6.81 -73.48
C SER A 704 33.56 -8.26 -72.99
N PHE A 705 32.42 -8.93 -72.80
CA PHE A 705 32.31 -10.32 -73.25
C PHE A 705 31.15 -10.41 -74.24
N GLY A 706 31.49 -10.64 -75.51
CA GLY A 706 30.56 -10.85 -76.61
C GLY A 706 31.10 -11.94 -77.54
N SER A 707 30.48 -13.12 -77.42
CA SER A 707 30.36 -14.24 -78.36
C SER A 707 31.61 -14.82 -79.03
N ALA A 708 31.92 -16.08 -78.69
CA ALA A 708 31.91 -17.17 -79.68
C ALA A 708 31.81 -18.54 -78.99
N VAL A 709 30.90 -19.33 -79.54
CA VAL A 709 30.35 -20.63 -79.16
C VAL A 709 31.25 -21.80 -79.61
N LEU A 710 31.27 -22.87 -78.79
CA LEU A 710 31.56 -24.31 -79.05
C LEU A 710 32.89 -24.76 -79.70
N GLY A 711 33.50 -25.78 -79.08
CA GLY A 711 34.48 -26.67 -79.72
C GLY A 711 35.08 -27.69 -78.74
N ALA A 712 34.93 -28.98 -79.04
CA ALA A 712 35.20 -30.13 -78.18
C ALA A 712 36.69 -30.53 -78.02
N PHE A 713 36.92 -31.41 -77.04
CA PHE A 713 37.97 -32.43 -76.93
C PHE A 713 38.99 -32.56 -78.07
N LEU A 714 40.29 -32.37 -77.75
CA LEU A 714 41.46 -33.22 -78.07
C LEU A 714 42.75 -32.40 -78.29
N GLY A 715 43.82 -32.79 -77.57
CA GLY A 715 45.12 -33.03 -78.21
C GLY A 715 46.09 -31.86 -78.40
N LYS A 716 47.12 -31.85 -77.54
CA LYS A 716 48.55 -31.58 -77.79
C LYS A 716 49.02 -30.60 -78.88
N SER A 717 50.08 -29.89 -78.47
CA SER A 717 51.29 -29.52 -79.23
C SER A 717 51.39 -28.07 -79.75
N LEU A 718 52.24 -27.32 -79.03
CA LEU A 718 53.32 -26.43 -79.51
C LEU A 718 53.03 -25.49 -80.69
N VAL A 719 53.02 -24.18 -80.42
CA VAL A 719 53.66 -23.13 -81.26
C VAL A 719 54.11 -22.00 -80.30
N THR A 720 55.42 -21.80 -80.08
CA THR A 720 56.37 -20.92 -80.81
C THR A 720 56.33 -19.45 -80.36
N GLN A 721 57.53 -18.93 -80.11
CA GLN A 721 57.87 -17.56 -79.78
C GLN A 721 57.28 -16.52 -80.75
N SER A 722 56.81 -15.38 -80.22
CA SER A 722 57.50 -14.08 -80.35
C SER A 722 56.53 -12.92 -80.12
N SER A 723 56.79 -12.10 -79.10
CA SER A 723 56.65 -10.62 -79.05
C SER A 723 56.28 -10.17 -77.65
N VAL A 724 57.32 -9.85 -76.88
CA VAL A 724 57.25 -9.08 -75.64
C VAL A 724 56.88 -7.64 -76.01
N GLY A 725 55.81 -7.13 -75.41
CA GLY A 725 55.42 -5.73 -75.48
C GLY A 725 54.08 -5.51 -74.80
N ARG A 726 54.11 -4.98 -73.56
CA ARG A 726 52.98 -4.68 -72.65
C ARG A 726 52.61 -5.77 -71.63
N ALA A 727 53.50 -5.98 -70.66
CA ALA A 727 53.13 -6.50 -69.35
C ALA A 727 53.49 -5.44 -68.29
N GLY A 728 52.49 -4.68 -67.84
CA GLY A 728 52.69 -3.62 -66.84
C GLY A 728 51.42 -3.16 -66.10
N THR A 729 50.23 -3.44 -66.63
CA THR A 729 49.00 -2.82 -66.09
C THR A 729 47.90 -3.80 -65.68
N ALA A 730 48.02 -5.10 -65.99
CA ALA A 730 47.02 -6.11 -65.60
C ALA A 730 47.29 -6.77 -64.23
N ALA A 731 48.52 -6.69 -63.71
CA ALA A 731 48.83 -7.19 -62.36
C ALA A 731 48.38 -6.24 -61.23
N LYS A 732 48.17 -4.94 -61.53
CA LYS A 732 47.73 -3.95 -60.54
C LYS A 732 46.20 -3.91 -60.35
N SER A 733 45.39 -4.19 -61.38
CA SER A 733 43.92 -4.18 -61.28
C SER A 733 43.37 -5.40 -60.54
N ALA A 734 43.91 -6.60 -60.78
CA ALA A 734 43.58 -7.81 -60.01
C ALA A 734 44.01 -7.70 -58.53
N SER A 735 45.14 -7.03 -58.24
CA SER A 735 45.58 -6.76 -56.87
C SER A 735 44.68 -5.76 -56.13
N ARG A 736 44.05 -4.81 -56.84
CA ARG A 736 43.13 -3.82 -56.25
C ARG A 736 41.78 -4.43 -55.90
N SER A 737 41.21 -5.26 -56.78
CA SER A 737 39.95 -5.95 -56.52
C SER A 737 40.08 -6.99 -55.39
N LYS A 738 41.21 -7.70 -55.32
CA LYS A 738 41.51 -8.61 -54.19
C LYS A 738 41.69 -7.85 -52.86
N ARG A 739 42.39 -6.71 -52.87
CA ARG A 739 42.52 -5.84 -51.69
C ARG A 739 41.17 -5.30 -51.21
N GLN A 740 40.29 -4.88 -52.12
CA GLN A 740 38.95 -4.39 -51.78
C GLN A 740 38.06 -5.48 -51.17
N ALA A 741 38.15 -6.73 -51.66
CA ALA A 741 37.45 -7.85 -51.04
C ALA A 741 38.02 -8.20 -49.66
N GLU A 742 39.36 -8.14 -49.49
CA GLU A 742 40.02 -8.33 -48.19
C GLU A 742 39.73 -7.19 -47.20
N ASP A 743 39.45 -5.97 -47.67
CA ASP A 743 39.10 -4.83 -46.83
C ASP A 743 37.68 -4.96 -46.27
N ILE A 744 36.70 -5.41 -47.09
CA ILE A 744 35.32 -5.72 -46.64
C ILE A 744 35.35 -6.81 -45.56
N VAL A 745 36.06 -7.92 -45.79
CA VAL A 745 36.18 -9.01 -44.80
C VAL A 745 36.81 -8.51 -43.50
N ARG A 746 37.83 -7.64 -43.57
CA ARG A 746 38.43 -7.03 -42.37
C ARG A 746 37.47 -6.08 -41.64
N ALA A 747 36.58 -5.41 -42.36
CA ALA A 747 35.55 -4.56 -41.77
C ALA A 747 34.44 -5.38 -41.11
N GLU A 748 34.00 -6.47 -41.73
CA GLU A 748 33.05 -7.44 -41.17
C GLU A 748 33.63 -8.12 -39.91
N ASP A 749 34.90 -8.54 -39.93
CA ASP A 749 35.59 -9.09 -38.75
C ASP A 749 35.69 -8.06 -37.61
N ALA A 750 35.88 -6.77 -37.94
CA ALA A 750 35.92 -5.70 -36.95
C ALA A 750 34.53 -5.44 -36.35
N LEU A 751 33.49 -5.43 -37.18
CA LEU A 751 32.09 -5.33 -36.72
C LEU A 751 31.78 -6.50 -35.78
N LYS A 752 32.08 -7.73 -36.19
CA LYS A 752 31.88 -8.93 -35.37
C LYS A 752 32.58 -8.82 -34.00
N ARG A 753 33.84 -8.38 -33.96
CA ARG A 753 34.56 -8.17 -32.68
C ARG A 753 33.88 -7.11 -31.81
N LEU A 754 33.41 -6.02 -32.38
CA LEU A 754 32.69 -4.98 -31.63
C LEU A 754 31.34 -5.50 -31.12
N THR A 755 30.65 -6.35 -31.88
CA THR A 755 29.44 -7.04 -31.44
C THR A 755 29.73 -8.03 -30.32
N ASP A 756 30.79 -8.84 -30.43
CA ASP A 756 31.22 -9.77 -29.37
C ASP A 756 31.64 -9.00 -28.09
N GLU A 757 32.33 -7.85 -28.23
CA GLU A 757 32.63 -6.94 -27.12
C GLU A 757 31.35 -6.39 -26.47
N LYS A 758 30.29 -6.13 -27.26
CA LYS A 758 28.99 -5.67 -26.74
C LYS A 758 28.34 -6.75 -25.89
N THR A 759 28.29 -7.98 -26.41
CA THR A 759 27.73 -9.12 -25.68
C THR A 759 28.52 -9.44 -24.40
N ALA A 760 29.86 -9.33 -24.43
CA ALA A 760 30.68 -9.50 -23.25
C ALA A 760 30.42 -8.39 -22.21
N LEU A 761 30.20 -7.16 -22.68
CA LEU A 761 29.85 -6.03 -21.82
C LEU A 761 28.46 -6.19 -21.20
N ASP A 762 27.48 -6.73 -21.94
CA ASP A 762 26.15 -7.08 -21.44
C ASP A 762 26.27 -8.09 -20.28
N ALA A 763 27.06 -9.16 -20.47
CA ALA A 763 27.29 -10.17 -19.44
C ALA A 763 28.04 -9.60 -18.21
N GLU A 764 29.01 -8.70 -18.41
CA GLU A 764 29.72 -8.02 -17.32
C GLU A 764 28.75 -7.15 -16.49
N MET A 765 27.82 -6.44 -17.16
CA MET A 765 26.80 -5.64 -16.49
C MET A 765 25.82 -6.52 -15.71
N GLU A 766 25.32 -7.60 -16.32
CA GLU A 766 24.40 -8.53 -15.66
C GLU A 766 25.01 -9.14 -14.40
N GLN A 767 26.28 -9.57 -14.45
CA GLN A 767 26.96 -10.08 -13.27
C GLN A 767 27.10 -9.02 -12.17
N ALA A 768 27.48 -7.79 -12.54
CA ALA A 768 27.60 -6.70 -11.57
C ALA A 768 26.26 -6.36 -10.88
N LEU A 769 25.14 -6.46 -11.61
CA LEU A 769 23.80 -6.28 -11.06
C LEU A 769 23.37 -7.45 -10.16
N SER A 770 23.72 -8.69 -10.53
CA SER A 770 23.40 -9.89 -9.74
C SER A 770 24.16 -9.91 -8.41
N ASP A 771 25.47 -9.64 -8.43
CA ASP A 771 26.30 -9.54 -7.22
C ASP A 771 25.78 -8.47 -6.25
N MET A 772 25.19 -7.41 -6.78
CA MET A 772 24.59 -6.33 -6.01
C MET A 772 23.24 -6.73 -5.40
N ALA A 773 22.39 -7.46 -6.12
CA ALA A 773 21.07 -7.89 -5.65
C ALA A 773 21.14 -8.71 -4.33
N ALA A 774 22.12 -9.61 -4.24
CA ALA A 774 22.34 -10.47 -3.07
C ALA A 774 22.65 -9.69 -1.76
N VAL A 775 23.06 -8.43 -1.85
CA VAL A 775 23.37 -7.58 -0.68
C VAL A 775 22.11 -6.96 -0.06
N TYR A 776 21.01 -6.86 -0.83
CA TYR A 776 19.78 -6.18 -0.40
C TYR A 776 18.64 -7.14 -0.04
N ASP A 777 18.86 -8.45 -0.10
CA ASP A 777 17.93 -9.45 0.41
C ASP A 777 17.95 -9.43 1.95
N ASN A 778 16.77 -9.28 2.58
CA ASN A 778 16.52 -9.36 4.02
C ASN A 778 17.02 -8.21 4.91
N VAL A 779 17.02 -6.97 4.41
CA VAL A 779 17.40 -5.78 5.22
C VAL A 779 16.46 -5.55 6.41
N ALA A 780 15.19 -5.95 6.32
CA ALA A 780 14.23 -5.79 7.42
C ALA A 780 14.58 -6.67 8.65
N ASP A 781 15.22 -7.82 8.45
CA ASP A 781 15.50 -8.80 9.52
C ASP A 781 16.60 -8.34 10.48
N ASN A 782 17.32 -7.27 10.14
CA ASN A 782 18.43 -6.72 10.90
C ASN A 782 18.02 -5.60 11.88
N VAL A 783 16.73 -5.30 11.98
CA VAL A 783 16.20 -4.34 12.96
C VAL A 783 16.28 -4.94 14.37
N LYS A 784 16.81 -4.16 15.31
CA LYS A 784 16.96 -4.57 16.73
C LYS A 784 16.29 -3.58 17.66
N THR A 785 15.47 -4.10 18.57
CA THR A 785 14.89 -3.35 19.68
C THR A 785 15.92 -3.17 20.79
N VAL A 786 16.07 -1.94 21.25
CA VAL A 786 16.93 -1.58 22.38
C VAL A 786 16.07 -0.84 23.40
N LEU A 787 16.26 -1.18 24.67
CA LEU A 787 15.46 -0.63 25.78
C LEU A 787 16.29 0.39 26.56
N ILE A 788 15.75 1.61 26.73
CA ILE A 788 16.31 2.66 27.59
C ILE A 788 15.57 2.60 28.92
N LYS A 789 16.32 2.49 30.01
CA LYS A 789 15.78 2.56 31.37
C LYS A 789 15.88 3.99 31.88
N PRO A 790 14.87 4.51 32.58
CA PRO A 790 14.96 5.83 33.18
C PRO A 790 15.88 5.78 34.40
N LEU A 791 16.41 6.92 34.82
CA LEU A 791 17.06 7.05 36.13
C LEU A 791 16.04 7.54 37.16
N LYS A 792 16.22 7.18 38.43
CA LYS A 792 15.31 7.65 39.49
C LYS A 792 15.18 9.18 39.59
N ARG A 793 16.24 9.91 39.25
CA ARG A 793 16.26 11.38 39.25
C ARG A 793 15.42 12.00 38.12
N ASP A 794 15.13 11.20 37.11
CA ASP A 794 14.45 11.58 35.87
C ASP A 794 12.96 11.19 35.90
N ILE A 795 12.44 10.78 37.07
CA ILE A 795 11.03 10.46 37.31
C ILE A 795 10.44 11.51 38.26
N ALA A 796 9.53 12.33 37.74
CA ALA A 796 8.79 13.32 38.50
C ALA A 796 7.35 12.87 38.73
N VAL A 797 6.83 13.07 39.94
CA VAL A 797 5.41 12.87 40.23
C VAL A 797 4.69 14.20 40.03
N LYS A 798 3.87 14.30 38.98
CA LYS A 798 3.08 15.50 38.67
C LYS A 798 1.84 15.60 39.56
N ALA A 799 1.16 14.48 39.78
CA ALA A 799 0.00 14.39 40.65
C ALA A 799 -0.06 13.03 41.35
N PHE A 800 -0.65 13.00 42.54
CA PHE A 800 -0.88 11.77 43.29
C PHE A 800 -2.17 11.92 44.10
N ALA A 801 -3.15 11.07 43.83
CA ALA A 801 -4.50 11.23 44.37
C ALA A 801 -5.09 9.89 44.80
N LEU A 802 -6.06 9.96 45.72
CA LEU A 802 -7.00 8.88 45.95
C LEU A 802 -8.11 9.02 44.91
N VAL A 803 -8.46 7.95 44.23
CA VAL A 803 -9.55 7.96 43.25
C VAL A 803 -10.55 6.85 43.53
N TRP A 804 -11.82 7.14 43.31
CA TRP A 804 -12.89 6.15 43.37
C TRP A 804 -13.20 5.71 41.94
N VAL A 805 -13.10 4.40 41.70
CA VAL A 805 -13.27 3.84 40.37
C VAL A 805 -14.35 2.75 40.36
N PRO A 806 -15.07 2.57 39.25
CA PRO A 806 -16.03 1.48 39.11
C PRO A 806 -15.35 0.13 39.35
N GLU A 807 -16.01 -0.78 40.07
CA GLU A 807 -15.48 -2.13 40.36
C GLU A 807 -15.18 -2.92 39.07
N SER A 808 -15.87 -2.61 37.97
CA SER A 808 -15.61 -3.15 36.63
C SER A 808 -14.24 -2.78 36.05
N MET A 809 -13.61 -1.69 36.51
CA MET A 809 -12.32 -1.22 35.98
C MET A 809 -11.14 -2.13 36.37
N PHE A 810 -11.27 -2.97 37.41
CA PHE A 810 -10.24 -3.90 37.86
C PHE A 810 -10.59 -5.39 37.68
N ASN A 811 -11.81 -5.70 37.25
CA ASN A 811 -12.29 -7.06 37.05
C ASN A 811 -12.13 -7.56 35.61
#